data_AF-A0A643KCW8-F1
#
_entry.id   AF-A0A643KCW8-F1
#
_cell.length_a   1.000
_cell.length_b   1.000
_cell.length_c   1.000
_cell.angle_alpha   90.00
_cell.angle_beta   90.00
_cell.angle_gamma   90.00
#
_symmetry.space_group_name_H-M   'P 1'
#
loop_
_entity.id
_entity.type
_entity.pdbx_description
1 polymer ?
#
loop_
_entity_poly.entity_id
_entity_poly.type
_entity_poly.pdbx_seq_one_letter_code
_entity_poly.pdbx_strand_id
1 'polypeptide(L)'
;MDASPTGRCGYTYAPDHEMGVASLRQSCCYRESLPDDDHCAWHADPEETDYKTVGTLQDARTPPDVREQTHGVGELLDGAVLRGVGVGDKLSFEETSLRGADSSGVDLTAANLSGANLFGANLTEADLSRADLTDVDLREANLTDADLREVDLSDASLLMADLTDATLSRADLTDVDLVGADLTDASLLMADLTGAYLGEADLTGATLGEADLTDASLSGADLTGAYLGEADLTDASLSRADLTGAYLGEADLTGATLGEADLTDALSFGANLTGADLETADLNGVDLGAADLTDADLREVDLIDADLIGADLIDANLRDAKLTHANLRGSDITDADLIGANLTGALLTGADLTDANLREADLTEADVYRANLTDTDLEEANLTSASLREANLTDTNLSGADLTDADLLATNLTDANFDGALLRDASLPSGPVLASAILTETDLEGQDLRDEDLSGANLSKSNLTDADLSGADLSGANLERALLNRADLFDTRLAGARLEGAVFGDVQINEGTFEKMSAVSDSDETGWSLTDRLERIVLGPTGTDECRCVYDPASRYDLSETEDVSSGPDDGGSDERADDPEVRAGGVYRQFERLAADNALPEWQRRFFVLRQDMQTRQATGLEYGFALLQRALFGYGESFGRVVGWSGAVVGLFSVVYLLGGWVHPVEPDGGLGRAVSWTQLPGDPSVLWESLYYSTLTFTALGFGDFRPVGTIGQFLTILETASGALLLALLVFVLGRRAAR
;
A
#
# COMPACT_ATOMS: atom_id res chain seq x y z
N MET A 1 67.67 -7.30 46.48
CA MET A 1 68.96 -7.80 45.98
C MET A 1 69.18 -9.17 46.59
N ASP A 2 68.57 -10.20 46.01
CA ASP A 2 69.08 -11.57 46.14
C ASP A 2 69.29 -12.03 44.70
N ALA A 3 70.56 -12.09 44.29
CA ALA A 3 70.97 -12.54 42.96
C ALA A 3 70.71 -14.05 42.84
N SER A 4 70.43 -14.52 41.62
CA SER A 4 70.37 -15.94 41.29
C SER A 4 71.59 -16.68 41.87
N PRO A 5 71.45 -17.91 42.39
CA PRO A 5 72.57 -18.67 42.91
C PRO A 5 73.71 -18.72 41.90
N THR A 6 74.96 -18.53 42.34
CA THR A 6 76.12 -18.45 41.44
C THR A 6 76.19 -19.70 40.55
N GLY A 7 76.18 -19.54 39.22
CA GLY A 7 76.19 -20.63 38.24
C GLY A 7 74.83 -21.28 37.95
N ARG A 8 73.73 -20.67 38.42
CA ARG A 8 72.36 -21.04 38.05
C ARG A 8 71.70 -19.88 37.31
N CYS A 9 71.00 -20.19 36.24
CA CYS A 9 70.02 -19.29 35.65
C CYS A 9 68.94 -18.96 36.70
N GLY A 10 68.32 -17.78 36.63
CA GLY A 10 67.19 -17.43 37.48
C GLY A 10 66.62 -16.05 37.14
N TYR A 11 65.30 -15.96 36.98
CA TYR A 11 64.58 -14.69 36.84
C TYR A 11 64.16 -14.14 38.22
N THR A 12 64.28 -12.82 38.41
CA THR A 12 64.08 -12.11 39.68
C THR A 12 62.62 -11.84 40.04
N TYR A 13 62.27 -11.98 41.33
CA TYR A 13 61.03 -11.47 41.93
C TYR A 13 61.01 -9.93 41.98
N ALA A 14 59.94 -9.29 41.50
CA ALA A 14 59.62 -7.90 41.86
C ALA A 14 58.77 -7.89 43.15
N PRO A 15 59.09 -7.10 44.20
CA PRO A 15 58.44 -7.19 45.51
C PRO A 15 57.12 -6.41 45.66
N ASP A 16 56.69 -5.67 44.63
CA ASP A 16 55.59 -4.71 44.75
C ASP A 16 54.69 -4.73 43.49
N HIS A 17 53.74 -5.66 43.46
CA HIS A 17 52.60 -5.59 42.54
C HIS A 17 51.30 -5.88 43.30
N GLU A 18 50.46 -4.85 43.42
CA GLU A 18 49.08 -4.96 43.87
C GLU A 18 48.27 -5.71 42.80
N MET A 19 47.40 -6.61 43.25
CA MET A 19 46.54 -7.43 42.40
C MET A 19 45.62 -6.55 41.55
N GLY A 20 45.80 -6.55 40.23
CA GLY A 20 44.85 -5.88 39.36
C GLY A 20 45.22 -5.65 37.90
N VAL A 21 46.15 -6.38 37.28
CA VAL A 21 46.22 -6.65 35.82
C VAL A 21 47.19 -7.83 35.63
N ALA A 22 46.93 -8.74 34.70
CA ALA A 22 47.59 -10.05 34.59
C ALA A 22 49.02 -10.02 33.99
N SER A 23 49.91 -9.16 34.49
CA SER A 23 51.32 -9.13 34.09
C SER A 23 52.16 -10.20 34.81
N LEU A 24 52.80 -11.07 34.00
CA LEU A 24 54.05 -11.81 34.26
C LEU A 24 54.19 -12.53 35.61
N ARG A 25 53.78 -13.81 35.66
CA ARG A 25 54.28 -14.74 36.70
C ARG A 25 55.73 -15.11 36.40
N GLN A 26 56.58 -15.04 37.42
CA GLN A 26 58.03 -15.27 37.34
C GLN A 26 58.36 -16.75 37.14
N SER A 27 59.04 -17.09 36.05
CA SER A 27 59.62 -18.43 35.85
C SER A 27 60.89 -18.61 36.69
N CYS A 28 60.85 -19.59 37.59
CA CYS A 28 61.96 -19.97 38.45
C CYS A 28 62.87 -20.96 37.71
N CYS A 29 63.44 -20.59 36.56
CA CYS A 29 64.35 -21.48 35.83
C CYS A 29 65.55 -21.86 36.72
N TYR A 30 65.64 -23.12 37.18
CA TYR A 30 66.72 -23.62 38.04
C TYR A 30 67.69 -24.52 37.26
N ARG A 31 68.34 -23.97 36.23
CA ARG A 31 69.28 -24.70 35.34
C ARG A 31 70.70 -24.15 35.45
N GLU A 32 71.70 -24.95 35.10
CA GLU A 32 73.10 -24.48 35.05
C GLU A 32 73.24 -23.41 33.95
N SER A 33 73.95 -22.33 34.26
CA SER A 33 74.25 -21.28 33.28
C SER A 33 75.36 -21.73 32.32
N LEU A 34 75.40 -21.18 31.12
CA LEU A 34 76.46 -21.48 30.15
C LEU A 34 77.82 -20.92 30.65
N PRO A 35 78.95 -21.49 30.21
CA PRO A 35 80.26 -20.90 30.49
C PRO A 35 80.33 -19.47 29.92
N ASP A 36 80.60 -18.50 30.79
CA ASP A 36 80.68 -17.05 30.49
C ASP A 36 79.33 -16.34 30.23
N ASP A 37 78.19 -16.97 30.55
CA ASP A 37 76.84 -16.37 30.51
C ASP A 37 76.12 -16.57 31.86
N ASP A 38 75.28 -15.60 32.25
CA ASP A 38 74.39 -15.69 33.42
C ASP A 38 73.08 -16.44 33.09
N HIS A 39 72.83 -16.73 31.81
CA HIS A 39 71.66 -17.47 31.33
C HIS A 39 71.95 -18.97 31.08
N CYS A 40 70.90 -19.80 31.18
CA CYS A 40 70.98 -21.20 30.73
C CYS A 40 70.72 -21.30 29.22
N ALA A 41 70.94 -22.49 28.64
CA ALA A 41 70.74 -22.73 27.21
C ALA A 41 69.37 -22.30 26.68
N TRP A 42 68.30 -22.38 27.48
CA TRP A 42 66.95 -21.96 27.10
C TRP A 42 66.77 -20.43 27.05
N HIS A 43 67.48 -19.69 27.90
CA HIS A 43 67.33 -18.24 28.07
C HIS A 43 68.44 -17.40 27.41
N ALA A 44 69.51 -18.04 26.94
CA ALA A 44 70.59 -17.38 26.21
C ALA A 44 70.15 -16.91 24.81
N ASP A 45 70.68 -15.76 24.37
CA ASP A 45 70.40 -15.20 23.05
C ASP A 45 71.08 -16.03 21.94
N PRO A 46 70.34 -16.54 20.94
CA PRO A 46 70.94 -17.27 19.81
C PRO A 46 71.88 -16.42 18.95
N GLU A 47 71.73 -15.09 18.91
CA GLU A 47 72.64 -14.23 18.11
C GLU A 47 74.01 -14.01 18.77
N GLU A 48 74.09 -14.15 20.09
CA GLU A 48 75.32 -13.97 20.86
C GLU A 48 76.09 -15.29 21.04
N THR A 49 75.50 -16.44 20.70
CA THR A 49 76.08 -17.76 20.99
C THR A 49 75.93 -18.78 19.83
N ASP A 50 77.05 -19.28 19.29
CA ASP A 50 77.12 -20.36 18.28
C ASP A 50 76.64 -21.75 18.80
N TYR A 51 76.07 -21.83 20.01
CA TYR A 51 75.86 -23.08 20.76
C TYR A 51 74.40 -23.51 20.91
N LYS A 52 73.41 -22.74 20.43
CA LYS A 52 71.99 -23.07 20.59
C LYS A 52 71.51 -24.05 19.52
N THR A 53 71.87 -25.32 19.72
CA THR A 53 71.52 -26.45 18.86
C THR A 53 70.45 -27.31 19.51
N VAL A 54 69.73 -28.11 18.73
CA VAL A 54 68.76 -29.09 19.26
C VAL A 54 69.39 -30.00 20.33
N GLY A 55 70.63 -30.45 20.13
CA GLY A 55 71.32 -31.30 21.10
C GLY A 55 71.60 -30.59 22.43
N THR A 56 72.01 -29.32 22.39
CA THR A 56 72.26 -28.55 23.62
C THR A 56 70.97 -28.21 24.37
N LEU A 57 69.87 -27.97 23.66
CA LEU A 57 68.54 -27.83 24.27
C LEU A 57 68.05 -29.15 24.88
N GLN A 58 68.29 -30.27 24.20
CA GLN A 58 67.95 -31.60 24.70
C GLN A 58 68.70 -31.94 25.99
N ASP A 59 70.00 -31.65 26.05
CA ASP A 59 70.84 -31.86 27.24
C ASP A 59 70.46 -30.90 28.39
N ALA A 60 69.89 -29.73 28.08
CA ALA A 60 69.45 -28.74 29.05
C ALA A 60 68.02 -29.00 29.60
N ARG A 61 67.35 -30.08 29.18
CA ARG A 61 66.03 -30.45 29.71
C ARG A 61 66.11 -30.84 31.19
N THR A 62 65.04 -30.53 31.92
CA THR A 62 64.92 -30.98 33.32
C THR A 62 64.86 -32.51 33.39
N PRO A 63 65.66 -33.17 34.25
CA PRO A 63 65.64 -34.64 34.39
C PRO A 63 64.23 -35.18 34.71
N PRO A 64 63.83 -36.36 34.18
CA PRO A 64 62.49 -36.90 34.35
C PRO A 64 62.05 -37.07 35.82
N ASP A 65 62.97 -37.46 36.70
CA ASP A 65 62.73 -37.64 38.14
C ASP A 65 62.42 -36.33 38.87
N VAL A 66 62.85 -35.19 38.32
CA VAL A 66 62.54 -33.85 38.83
C VAL A 66 61.23 -33.33 38.21
N ARG A 67 60.96 -33.65 36.95
CA ARG A 67 59.70 -33.31 36.26
C ARG A 67 58.47 -34.01 36.88
N GLU A 68 58.62 -35.27 37.31
CA GLU A 68 57.54 -36.00 37.99
C GLU A 68 57.12 -35.35 39.33
N GLN A 69 57.95 -34.46 39.89
CA GLN A 69 57.65 -33.72 41.12
C GLN A 69 56.91 -32.40 40.86
N THR A 70 56.95 -31.88 39.63
CA THR A 70 56.16 -30.74 39.17
C THR A 70 54.84 -31.27 38.61
N HIS A 71 53.79 -31.28 39.44
CA HIS A 71 52.48 -31.82 39.05
C HIS A 71 51.91 -31.12 37.80
N GLY A 72 51.64 -31.88 36.74
CA GLY A 72 50.84 -31.47 35.58
C GLY A 72 51.51 -30.50 34.59
N VAL A 73 52.83 -30.30 34.67
CA VAL A 73 53.58 -29.54 33.66
C VAL A 73 54.84 -30.33 33.31
N GLY A 74 54.99 -30.68 32.04
CA GLY A 74 56.12 -31.44 31.50
C GLY A 74 57.45 -30.74 31.73
N GLU A 75 57.53 -29.45 31.45
CA GLU A 75 58.72 -28.64 31.67
C GLU A 75 58.39 -27.14 31.86
N LEU A 76 59.13 -26.43 32.73
CA LEU A 76 58.98 -24.99 32.94
C LEU A 76 60.08 -24.22 32.22
N LEU A 77 59.71 -23.52 31.16
CA LEU A 77 60.57 -22.79 30.21
C LEU A 77 60.06 -21.37 29.91
N ASP A 78 59.23 -20.75 30.76
CA ASP A 78 58.74 -19.40 30.47
C ASP A 78 59.89 -18.40 30.25
N GLY A 79 59.68 -17.49 29.31
CA GLY A 79 60.67 -16.52 28.83
C GLY A 79 61.83 -17.13 28.03
N ALA A 80 61.75 -18.40 27.63
CA ALA A 80 62.77 -19.00 26.76
C ALA A 80 62.92 -18.21 25.46
N VAL A 81 64.13 -18.17 24.91
CA VAL A 81 64.43 -17.48 23.66
C VAL A 81 64.77 -18.54 22.62
N LEU A 82 63.88 -18.85 21.68
CA LEU A 82 64.07 -19.88 20.64
C LEU A 82 64.22 -19.29 19.23
N ARG A 83 64.44 -17.97 19.13
CA ARG A 83 64.50 -17.26 17.86
C ARG A 83 65.38 -17.95 16.80
N GLY A 84 64.83 -18.19 15.62
CA GLY A 84 65.55 -18.76 14.48
C GLY A 84 66.08 -20.19 14.67
N VAL A 85 65.72 -20.88 15.76
CA VAL A 85 66.24 -22.23 16.05
C VAL A 85 65.48 -23.27 15.22
N GLY A 86 66.21 -24.10 14.46
CA GLY A 86 65.64 -25.23 13.71
C GLY A 86 65.47 -26.48 14.57
N VAL A 87 64.35 -26.57 15.29
CA VAL A 87 64.00 -27.70 16.15
C VAL A 87 63.39 -28.84 15.34
N GLY A 88 62.35 -28.54 14.55
CA GLY A 88 61.49 -29.50 13.87
C GLY A 88 60.90 -30.55 14.82
N ASP A 89 60.71 -31.78 14.35
CA ASP A 89 60.17 -32.92 15.10
C ASP A 89 61.10 -33.53 16.16
N LYS A 90 62.29 -32.95 16.37
CA LYS A 90 63.35 -33.57 17.19
C LYS A 90 63.17 -33.37 18.70
N LEU A 91 62.40 -32.38 19.11
CA LEU A 91 62.07 -32.11 20.50
C LEU A 91 60.56 -31.99 20.67
N SER A 92 60.02 -32.67 21.68
CA SER A 92 58.64 -32.52 22.12
C SER A 92 58.57 -31.52 23.28
N PHE A 93 57.64 -30.59 23.14
CA PHE A 93 57.20 -29.58 24.10
C PHE A 93 55.82 -29.91 24.69
N GLU A 94 55.38 -31.17 24.59
CA GLU A 94 54.16 -31.66 25.24
C GLU A 94 54.10 -31.23 26.71
N GLU A 95 52.96 -30.66 27.11
CA GLU A 95 52.67 -30.10 28.44
C GLU A 95 53.74 -29.11 28.96
N THR A 96 54.50 -28.46 28.07
CA THR A 96 55.61 -27.57 28.45
C THR A 96 55.14 -26.12 28.56
N SER A 97 55.52 -25.44 29.64
CA SER A 97 55.23 -24.01 29.84
C SER A 97 56.32 -23.17 29.18
N LEU A 98 55.93 -22.39 28.17
CA LEU A 98 56.73 -21.49 27.34
C LEU A 98 56.12 -20.07 27.36
N ARG A 99 55.56 -19.66 28.49
CA ARG A 99 54.86 -18.37 28.59
C ARG A 99 55.79 -17.22 28.28
N GLY A 100 55.35 -16.29 27.43
CA GLY A 100 56.18 -15.15 27.03
C GLY A 100 57.53 -15.53 26.41
N ALA A 101 57.66 -16.75 25.87
CA ALA A 101 58.86 -17.16 25.16
C ALA A 101 58.99 -16.35 23.86
N ASP A 102 60.23 -16.01 23.49
CA ASP A 102 60.55 -15.36 22.22
C ASP A 102 61.02 -16.42 21.23
N SER A 103 60.09 -16.93 20.45
CA SER A 103 60.26 -18.01 19.48
C SER A 103 60.08 -17.52 18.04
N SER A 104 60.36 -16.23 17.77
CA SER A 104 60.20 -15.69 16.42
C SER A 104 61.13 -16.37 15.39
N GLY A 105 60.60 -16.70 14.21
CA GLY A 105 61.33 -17.40 13.16
C GLY A 105 61.82 -18.80 13.53
N VAL A 106 61.33 -19.39 14.64
CA VAL A 106 61.67 -20.76 15.03
C VAL A 106 61.10 -21.74 13.99
N ASP A 107 61.83 -22.83 13.70
CA ASP A 107 61.27 -23.95 12.94
C ASP A 107 60.89 -25.06 13.93
N LEU A 108 59.58 -25.21 14.11
CA LEU A 108 58.87 -26.21 14.89
C LEU A 108 58.04 -27.13 13.98
N THR A 109 58.44 -27.28 12.72
CA THR A 109 57.75 -28.14 11.75
C THR A 109 57.53 -29.54 12.32
N ALA A 110 56.30 -30.02 12.33
CA ALA A 110 55.90 -31.32 12.86
C ALA A 110 56.33 -31.62 14.31
N ALA A 111 56.60 -30.57 15.10
CA ALA A 111 56.86 -30.70 16.52
C ALA A 111 55.57 -31.06 17.28
N ASN A 112 55.71 -31.73 18.42
CA ASN A 112 54.61 -31.97 19.34
C ASN A 112 54.67 -30.93 20.47
N LEU A 113 53.65 -30.08 20.53
CA LEU A 113 53.40 -29.04 21.51
C LEU A 113 52.03 -29.23 22.19
N SER A 114 51.43 -30.41 22.10
CA SER A 114 50.13 -30.72 22.73
C SER A 114 50.11 -30.35 24.22
N GLY A 115 49.07 -29.62 24.64
CA GLY A 115 48.91 -29.13 26.01
C GLY A 115 49.98 -28.14 26.48
N ALA A 116 50.85 -27.61 25.60
CA ALA A 116 51.85 -26.63 25.97
C ALA A 116 51.18 -25.30 26.38
N ASN A 117 51.89 -24.50 27.18
CA ASN A 117 51.44 -23.17 27.57
C ASN A 117 52.33 -22.10 26.94
N LEU A 118 51.87 -21.54 25.83
CA LEU A 118 52.50 -20.48 25.05
C LEU A 118 51.82 -19.12 25.28
N PHE A 119 51.15 -18.93 26.42
CA PHE A 119 50.48 -17.67 26.75
C PHE A 119 51.42 -16.46 26.57
N GLY A 120 51.00 -15.51 25.74
CA GLY A 120 51.76 -14.29 25.44
C GLY A 120 53.12 -14.52 24.76
N ALA A 121 53.36 -15.70 24.18
CA ALA A 121 54.60 -15.99 23.46
C ALA A 121 54.68 -15.21 22.14
N ASN A 122 55.90 -14.90 21.71
CA ASN A 122 56.18 -14.34 20.40
C ASN A 122 56.58 -15.47 19.44
N LEU A 123 55.74 -15.72 18.44
CA LEU A 123 55.87 -16.73 17.39
C LEU A 123 55.84 -16.08 15.99
N THR A 124 56.11 -14.77 15.89
CA THR A 124 56.18 -14.09 14.59
C THR A 124 57.10 -14.83 13.62
N GLU A 125 56.66 -15.03 12.37
CA GLU A 125 57.40 -15.76 11.31
C GLU A 125 57.80 -17.22 11.67
N ALA A 126 57.22 -17.82 12.72
CA ALA A 126 57.54 -19.20 13.09
C ALA A 126 56.98 -20.21 12.07
N ASP A 127 57.72 -21.29 11.80
CA ASP A 127 57.22 -22.43 11.03
C ASP A 127 56.71 -23.51 12.00
N LEU A 128 55.39 -23.59 12.12
CA LEU A 128 54.64 -24.56 12.92
C LEU A 128 53.90 -25.56 12.01
N SER A 129 54.27 -25.64 10.73
CA SER A 129 53.54 -26.47 9.77
C SER A 129 53.54 -27.94 10.18
N ARG A 130 52.35 -28.56 10.15
CA ARG A 130 52.09 -29.95 10.58
C ARG A 130 52.41 -30.23 12.05
N ALA A 131 52.60 -29.21 12.89
CA ALA A 131 52.78 -29.39 14.32
C ALA A 131 51.48 -29.87 14.99
N ASP A 132 51.63 -30.58 16.10
CA ASP A 132 50.53 -30.94 16.99
C ASP A 132 50.49 -29.90 18.12
N LEU A 133 49.47 -29.06 18.09
CA LEU A 133 49.16 -27.99 19.04
C LEU A 133 47.79 -28.24 19.70
N THR A 134 47.36 -29.50 19.77
CA THR A 134 46.11 -29.87 20.47
C THR A 134 46.12 -29.39 21.92
N ASP A 135 45.00 -28.87 22.41
CA ASP A 135 44.86 -28.35 23.80
C ASP A 135 45.89 -27.23 24.19
N VAL A 136 46.53 -26.56 23.22
CA VAL A 136 47.57 -25.56 23.53
C VAL A 136 46.97 -24.25 24.06
N ASP A 137 47.63 -23.62 25.03
CA ASP A 137 47.27 -22.27 25.51
C ASP A 137 48.14 -21.22 24.80
N LEU A 138 47.58 -20.59 23.75
CA LEU A 138 48.19 -19.56 22.90
C LEU A 138 47.57 -18.17 23.13
N ARG A 139 46.82 -17.97 24.21
CA ARG A 139 46.14 -16.69 24.46
C ARG A 139 47.12 -15.53 24.52
N GLU A 140 46.74 -14.41 23.92
CA GLU A 140 47.57 -13.20 23.78
C GLU A 140 48.93 -13.42 23.08
N ALA A 141 49.14 -14.56 22.42
CA ALA A 141 50.37 -14.81 21.66
C ALA A 141 50.37 -14.02 20.34
N ASN A 142 51.57 -13.67 19.86
CA ASN A 142 51.74 -13.10 18.52
C ASN A 142 52.23 -14.22 17.58
N LEU A 143 51.43 -14.54 16.58
CA LEU A 143 51.69 -15.48 15.49
C LEU A 143 51.66 -14.76 14.12
N THR A 144 51.94 -13.45 14.09
CA THR A 144 51.97 -12.67 12.84
C THR A 144 52.92 -13.33 11.84
N ASP A 145 52.50 -13.46 10.57
CA ASP A 145 53.28 -14.12 9.50
C ASP A 145 53.69 -15.59 9.78
N ALA A 146 53.10 -16.26 10.78
CA ALA A 146 53.45 -17.65 11.10
C ALA A 146 52.90 -18.64 10.05
N ASP A 147 53.66 -19.69 9.79
CA ASP A 147 53.24 -20.81 8.93
C ASP A 147 52.63 -21.92 9.80
N LEU A 148 51.30 -22.03 9.73
CA LEU A 148 50.46 -22.96 10.48
C LEU A 148 49.77 -23.95 9.54
N ARG A 149 50.33 -24.20 8.34
CA ARG A 149 49.70 -25.12 7.37
C ARG A 149 49.61 -26.52 7.93
N GLU A 150 48.45 -27.15 7.75
CA GLU A 150 48.18 -28.53 8.20
C GLU A 150 48.47 -28.75 9.70
N VAL A 151 48.45 -27.68 10.52
CA VAL A 151 48.62 -27.78 11.96
C VAL A 151 47.36 -28.36 12.62
N ASP A 152 47.52 -29.07 13.73
CA ASP A 152 46.41 -29.50 14.57
C ASP A 152 46.31 -28.58 15.78
N LEU A 153 45.29 -27.72 15.80
CA LEU A 153 44.96 -26.76 16.86
C LEU A 153 43.62 -27.12 17.53
N SER A 154 43.15 -28.37 17.38
CA SER A 154 41.89 -28.79 17.98
C SER A 154 41.90 -28.58 19.50
N ASP A 155 40.80 -28.06 20.04
CA ASP A 155 40.63 -27.69 21.46
C ASP A 155 41.64 -26.64 22.00
N ALA A 156 42.40 -25.95 21.14
CA ALA A 156 43.35 -24.92 21.56
C ALA A 156 42.66 -23.61 21.98
N SER A 157 43.36 -22.79 22.76
CA SER A 157 42.90 -21.43 23.13
C SER A 157 43.83 -20.36 22.58
N LEU A 158 43.33 -19.59 21.62
CA LEU A 158 43.94 -18.46 20.94
C LEU A 158 43.22 -17.13 21.26
N LEU A 159 42.51 -17.06 22.40
CA LEU A 159 41.83 -15.85 22.86
C LEU A 159 42.76 -14.62 22.77
N MET A 160 42.32 -13.60 22.02
CA MET A 160 43.07 -12.35 21.79
C MET A 160 44.50 -12.55 21.23
N ALA A 161 44.76 -13.65 20.53
CA ALA A 161 46.02 -13.84 19.81
C ALA A 161 46.04 -13.02 18.51
N ASP A 162 47.25 -12.65 18.07
CA ASP A 162 47.48 -11.95 16.81
C ASP A 162 47.98 -12.95 15.76
N LEU A 163 47.14 -13.29 14.80
CA LEU A 163 47.39 -14.17 13.66
C LEU A 163 47.40 -13.38 12.33
N THR A 164 47.67 -12.08 12.37
CA THR A 164 47.73 -11.23 11.17
C THR A 164 48.67 -11.86 10.13
N ASP A 165 48.23 -11.95 8.86
CA ASP A 165 48.99 -12.55 7.75
C ASP A 165 49.42 -14.03 7.96
N ALA A 166 48.91 -14.73 8.98
CA ALA A 166 49.29 -16.12 9.24
C ALA A 166 48.70 -17.08 8.18
N THR A 167 49.41 -18.18 7.90
CA THR A 167 48.96 -19.19 6.93
C THR A 167 48.45 -20.44 7.64
N LEU A 168 47.14 -20.60 7.78
CA LEU A 168 46.44 -21.72 8.41
C LEU A 168 45.78 -22.68 7.40
N SER A 169 46.23 -22.70 6.14
CA SER A 169 45.57 -23.53 5.12
C SER A 169 45.57 -25.01 5.52
N ARG A 170 44.39 -25.66 5.46
CA ARG A 170 44.17 -27.06 5.90
C ARG A 170 44.50 -27.34 7.38
N ALA A 171 44.54 -26.31 8.22
CA ALA A 171 44.63 -26.51 9.66
C ALA A 171 43.36 -27.17 10.21
N ASP A 172 43.53 -28.00 11.24
CA ASP A 172 42.44 -28.44 12.10
C ASP A 172 42.31 -27.42 13.25
N LEU A 173 41.19 -26.73 13.29
CA LEU A 173 40.81 -25.70 14.24
C LEU A 173 39.47 -26.09 14.92
N THR A 174 39.13 -27.37 14.95
CA THR A 174 37.88 -27.83 15.56
C THR A 174 37.81 -27.41 17.03
N ASP A 175 36.66 -26.86 17.45
CA ASP A 175 36.39 -26.40 18.82
C ASP A 175 37.41 -25.37 19.38
N VAL A 176 38.18 -24.70 18.51
CA VAL A 176 39.20 -23.73 18.93
C VAL A 176 38.58 -22.45 19.51
N ASP A 177 39.19 -21.87 20.55
CA ASP A 177 38.79 -20.57 21.11
C ASP A 177 39.61 -19.44 20.49
N LEU A 178 39.03 -18.75 19.51
CA LEU A 178 39.58 -17.60 18.78
C LEU A 178 38.89 -16.28 19.15
N VAL A 179 38.18 -16.22 20.29
CA VAL A 179 37.42 -15.02 20.67
C VAL A 179 38.33 -13.79 20.74
N GLY A 180 37.97 -12.73 20.02
CA GLY A 180 38.74 -11.48 19.94
C GLY A 180 40.14 -11.61 19.34
N ALA A 181 40.47 -12.72 18.66
CA ALA A 181 41.72 -12.88 17.94
C ALA A 181 41.75 -12.00 16.69
N ASP A 182 42.94 -11.56 16.29
CA ASP A 182 43.18 -10.82 15.05
C ASP A 182 43.65 -11.80 13.97
N LEU A 183 42.82 -12.09 12.99
CA LEU A 183 43.09 -12.91 11.81
C LEU A 183 43.09 -12.06 10.54
N THR A 184 43.38 -10.76 10.64
CA THR A 184 43.43 -9.86 9.48
C THR A 184 44.36 -10.44 8.40
N ASP A 185 43.85 -10.52 7.18
CA ASP A 185 44.55 -11.06 6.00
C ASP A 185 45.09 -12.51 6.15
N ALA A 186 44.66 -13.26 7.18
CA ALA A 186 45.08 -14.64 7.39
C ALA A 186 44.52 -15.59 6.32
N SER A 187 45.24 -16.68 6.04
CA SER A 187 44.80 -17.70 5.08
C SER A 187 44.31 -18.97 5.75
N LEU A 188 43.00 -19.16 5.80
CA LEU A 188 42.29 -20.32 6.34
C LEU A 188 41.71 -21.22 5.24
N LEU A 189 42.26 -21.17 4.02
CA LEU A 189 41.79 -21.96 2.88
C LEU A 189 41.71 -23.46 3.24
N MET A 190 40.52 -24.05 3.08
CA MET A 190 40.24 -25.45 3.42
C MET A 190 40.53 -25.84 4.88
N ALA A 191 40.54 -24.90 5.82
CA ALA A 191 40.69 -25.21 7.24
C ALA A 191 39.37 -25.76 7.83
N ASP A 192 39.48 -26.59 8.86
CA ASP A 192 38.34 -27.13 9.61
C ASP A 192 38.15 -26.32 10.89
N LEU A 193 37.18 -25.42 10.90
CA LEU A 193 36.76 -24.59 12.04
C LEU A 193 35.43 -25.09 12.64
N THR A 194 35.10 -26.37 12.48
CA THR A 194 33.86 -26.93 13.03
C THR A 194 33.74 -26.62 14.53
N GLY A 195 32.64 -25.99 14.95
CA GLY A 195 32.40 -25.63 16.37
C GLY A 195 33.32 -24.55 16.95
N ALA A 196 34.16 -23.89 16.13
CA ALA A 196 35.10 -22.88 16.62
C ALA A 196 34.40 -21.64 17.20
N TYR A 197 35.02 -21.01 18.21
CA TYR A 197 34.54 -19.78 18.85
C TYR A 197 35.30 -18.57 18.30
N LEU A 198 34.69 -17.84 17.36
CA LEU A 198 35.26 -16.64 16.72
C LEU A 198 34.54 -15.34 17.12
N GLY A 199 33.83 -15.32 18.26
CA GLY A 199 33.10 -14.13 18.69
C GLY A 199 34.02 -12.91 18.82
N GLU A 200 33.62 -11.77 18.27
CA GLU A 200 34.40 -10.53 18.24
C GLU A 200 35.80 -10.64 17.59
N ALA A 201 36.11 -11.72 16.85
CA ALA A 201 37.37 -11.86 16.12
C ALA A 201 37.41 -10.92 14.91
N ASP A 202 38.61 -10.46 14.54
CA ASP A 202 38.84 -9.68 13.32
C ASP A 202 39.33 -10.62 12.22
N LEU A 203 38.50 -10.85 11.21
CA LEU A 203 38.78 -11.63 10.00
C LEU A 203 38.81 -10.72 8.75
N THR A 204 39.06 -9.43 8.91
CA THR A 204 39.12 -8.48 7.80
C THR A 204 40.06 -8.99 6.70
N GLY A 205 39.55 -9.14 5.48
CA GLY A 205 40.34 -9.61 4.32
C GLY A 205 40.81 -11.06 4.39
N ALA A 206 40.45 -11.83 5.42
CA ALA A 206 40.87 -13.22 5.58
C ALA A 206 40.34 -14.11 4.43
N THR A 207 41.09 -15.16 4.09
CA THR A 207 40.71 -16.11 3.04
C THR A 207 40.25 -17.44 3.63
N LEU A 208 38.94 -17.68 3.64
CA LEU A 208 38.25 -18.86 4.18
C LEU A 208 37.60 -19.73 3.09
N GLY A 209 38.05 -19.63 1.83
CA GLY A 209 37.46 -20.41 0.74
C GLY A 209 37.53 -21.92 1.02
N GLU A 210 36.43 -22.63 0.75
CA GLU A 210 36.27 -24.07 1.03
C GLU A 210 36.53 -24.46 2.50
N ALA A 211 36.53 -23.52 3.46
CA ALA A 211 36.68 -23.83 4.88
C ALA A 211 35.37 -24.39 5.45
N ASP A 212 35.49 -25.25 6.47
CA ASP A 212 34.35 -25.78 7.21
C ASP A 212 34.16 -24.95 8.49
N LEU A 213 33.09 -24.19 8.59
CA LEU A 213 32.66 -23.40 9.74
C LEU A 213 31.32 -23.93 10.30
N THR A 214 31.00 -25.20 10.07
CA THR A 214 29.78 -25.80 10.60
C THR A 214 29.70 -25.61 12.12
N ASP A 215 28.54 -25.17 12.61
CA ASP A 215 28.29 -24.88 14.04
C ASP A 215 29.23 -23.80 14.66
N ALA A 216 30.02 -23.07 13.88
CA ALA A 216 30.95 -22.08 14.40
C ALA A 216 30.23 -20.83 14.95
N SER A 217 30.78 -20.23 16.00
CA SER A 217 30.24 -19.03 16.64
C SER A 217 31.02 -17.78 16.23
N LEU A 218 30.55 -17.06 15.22
CA LEU A 218 31.10 -15.79 14.71
C LEU A 218 30.34 -14.55 15.18
N SER A 219 29.57 -14.62 16.27
CA SER A 219 28.76 -13.49 16.73
C SER A 219 29.61 -12.23 16.97
N GLY A 220 29.29 -11.15 16.27
CA GLY A 220 30.02 -9.88 16.37
C GLY A 220 31.42 -9.88 15.75
N ALA A 221 31.81 -10.90 14.99
CA ALA A 221 33.08 -10.92 14.27
C ALA A 221 33.09 -9.89 13.12
N ASP A 222 34.27 -9.38 12.78
CA ASP A 222 34.49 -8.53 11.62
C ASP A 222 35.00 -9.39 10.47
N LEU A 223 34.19 -9.60 9.43
CA LEU A 223 34.51 -10.31 8.20
C LEU A 223 34.56 -9.35 7.01
N THR A 224 34.80 -8.06 7.23
CA THR A 224 34.83 -7.05 6.17
C THR A 224 35.77 -7.48 5.04
N GLY A 225 35.23 -7.61 3.83
CA GLY A 225 35.99 -8.02 2.64
C GLY A 225 36.62 -9.42 2.69
N ALA A 226 36.23 -10.27 3.64
CA ALA A 226 36.70 -11.65 3.74
C ALA A 226 36.22 -12.49 2.54
N TYR A 227 37.00 -13.52 2.18
CA TYR A 227 36.68 -14.45 1.10
C TYR A 227 36.18 -15.78 1.66
N LEU A 228 34.88 -16.02 1.62
CA LEU A 228 34.18 -17.23 2.08
C LEU A 228 33.59 -18.06 0.92
N GLY A 229 34.11 -17.92 -0.30
CA GLY A 229 33.58 -18.64 -1.47
C GLY A 229 33.62 -20.15 -1.26
N GLU A 230 32.51 -20.83 -1.53
CA GLU A 230 32.34 -22.29 -1.32
C GLU A 230 32.61 -22.77 0.13
N ALA A 231 32.60 -21.87 1.12
CA ALA A 231 32.73 -22.25 2.53
C ALA A 231 31.43 -22.87 3.07
N ASP A 232 31.56 -23.78 4.04
CA ASP A 232 30.43 -24.36 4.76
C ASP A 232 30.22 -23.59 6.06
N LEU A 233 29.10 -22.87 6.19
CA LEU A 233 28.65 -22.14 7.38
C LEU A 233 27.33 -22.72 7.90
N THR A 234 27.06 -24.00 7.63
CA THR A 234 25.83 -24.66 8.09
C THR A 234 25.67 -24.49 9.60
N ASP A 235 24.50 -24.02 10.03
CA ASP A 235 24.14 -23.77 11.43
C ASP A 235 25.10 -22.81 12.19
N ALA A 236 25.96 -22.07 11.48
CA ALA A 236 26.87 -21.10 12.08
C ALA A 236 26.11 -19.89 12.67
N SER A 237 26.68 -19.28 13.71
CA SER A 237 26.13 -18.07 14.32
C SER A 237 26.90 -16.82 13.93
N LEU A 238 26.33 -16.01 13.04
CA LEU A 238 26.88 -14.75 12.55
C LEU A 238 26.10 -13.54 13.08
N SER A 239 25.32 -13.68 14.15
CA SER A 239 24.50 -12.57 14.65
C SER A 239 25.35 -11.34 14.98
N ARG A 240 24.98 -10.17 14.45
CA ARG A 240 25.71 -8.90 14.57
C ARG A 240 27.12 -8.91 13.99
N ALA A 241 27.49 -9.88 13.15
CA ALA A 241 28.76 -9.87 12.43
C ALA A 241 28.76 -8.80 11.32
N ASP A 242 29.94 -8.27 11.00
CA ASP A 242 30.13 -7.35 9.88
C ASP A 242 30.70 -8.13 8.69
N LEU A 243 29.90 -8.36 7.66
CA LEU A 243 30.27 -9.01 6.40
C LEU A 243 30.30 -7.99 5.25
N THR A 244 30.50 -6.70 5.54
CA THR A 244 30.50 -5.65 4.52
C THR A 244 31.47 -5.98 3.39
N GLY A 245 30.97 -6.08 2.16
CA GLY A 245 31.77 -6.40 0.98
C GLY A 245 32.44 -7.78 0.98
N ALA A 246 32.05 -8.69 1.88
CA ALA A 246 32.55 -10.06 1.91
C ALA A 246 32.12 -10.84 0.66
N TYR A 247 32.89 -11.85 0.28
CA TYR A 247 32.57 -12.74 -0.84
C TYR A 247 32.06 -14.08 -0.32
N LEU A 248 30.77 -14.35 -0.48
CA LEU A 248 30.08 -15.58 -0.07
C LEU A 248 29.55 -16.39 -1.26
N GLY A 249 30.11 -16.18 -2.45
CA GLY A 249 29.65 -16.89 -3.66
C GLY A 249 29.68 -18.40 -3.49
N GLU A 250 28.54 -19.05 -3.76
CA GLU A 250 28.33 -20.51 -3.60
C GLU A 250 28.63 -21.05 -2.18
N ALA A 251 28.64 -20.20 -1.15
CA ALA A 251 28.77 -20.64 0.25
C ALA A 251 27.49 -21.32 0.74
N ASP A 252 27.61 -22.25 1.69
CA ASP A 252 26.48 -22.89 2.36
C ASP A 252 26.22 -22.22 3.71
N LEU A 253 25.11 -21.52 3.85
CA LEU A 253 24.62 -20.87 5.07
C LEU A 253 23.30 -21.50 5.54
N THR A 254 23.04 -22.76 5.19
CA THR A 254 21.82 -23.47 5.61
C THR A 254 21.65 -23.37 7.13
N GLY A 255 20.49 -22.87 7.58
CA GLY A 255 20.17 -22.74 9.00
C GLY A 255 21.02 -21.75 9.80
N ALA A 256 21.91 -21.00 9.15
CA ALA A 256 22.77 -20.03 9.83
C ALA A 256 21.95 -18.88 10.46
N THR A 257 22.46 -18.31 11.55
CA THR A 257 21.83 -17.18 12.25
C THR A 257 22.57 -15.88 11.98
N LEU A 258 22.01 -15.02 11.14
CA LEU A 258 22.53 -13.73 10.69
C LEU A 258 21.74 -12.53 11.24
N GLY A 259 20.90 -12.71 12.25
CA GLY A 259 20.13 -11.61 12.83
C GLY A 259 20.99 -10.40 13.23
N GLU A 260 20.57 -9.21 12.81
CA GLU A 260 21.30 -7.94 12.96
C GLU A 260 22.71 -7.90 12.31
N ALA A 261 23.08 -8.84 11.44
CA ALA A 261 24.35 -8.80 10.72
C ALA A 261 24.34 -7.72 9.63
N ASP A 262 25.52 -7.20 9.28
CA ASP A 262 25.72 -6.26 8.17
C ASP A 262 26.33 -6.99 6.98
N LEU A 263 25.58 -7.16 5.89
CA LEU A 263 26.02 -7.75 4.62
C LEU A 263 25.99 -6.70 3.50
N THR A 264 26.12 -5.41 3.84
CA THR A 264 26.10 -4.33 2.85
C THR A 264 27.15 -4.59 1.76
N ASP A 265 26.72 -4.48 0.50
CA ASP A 265 27.55 -4.73 -0.70
C ASP A 265 28.25 -6.11 -0.75
N ALA A 266 27.82 -7.10 0.05
CA ALA A 266 28.38 -8.45 0.01
C ALA A 266 28.03 -9.17 -1.32
N LEU A 267 28.91 -10.07 -1.75
CA LEU A 267 28.78 -10.83 -2.99
C LEU A 267 28.43 -12.28 -2.68
N SER A 268 27.13 -12.58 -2.63
CA SER A 268 26.54 -13.86 -2.21
C SER A 268 25.84 -14.59 -3.36
N PHE A 269 26.29 -14.37 -4.60
CA PHE A 269 25.72 -15.02 -5.78
C PHE A 269 25.74 -16.55 -5.64
N GLY A 270 24.59 -17.19 -5.81
CA GLY A 270 24.43 -18.64 -5.71
C GLY A 270 24.64 -19.22 -4.32
N ALA A 271 24.70 -18.40 -3.26
CA ALA A 271 24.78 -18.90 -1.88
C ALA A 271 23.51 -19.66 -1.50
N ASN A 272 23.67 -20.68 -0.65
CA ASN A 272 22.57 -21.42 -0.07
C ASN A 272 22.25 -20.83 1.32
N LEU A 273 21.11 -20.15 1.45
CA LEU A 273 20.61 -19.54 2.68
C LEU A 273 19.30 -20.21 3.13
N THR A 274 19.05 -21.47 2.73
CA THR A 274 17.82 -22.18 3.08
C THR A 274 17.64 -22.22 4.61
N GLY A 275 16.48 -21.75 5.07
CA GLY A 275 16.12 -21.71 6.49
C GLY A 275 17.01 -20.80 7.36
N ALA A 276 17.83 -19.94 6.77
CA ALA A 276 18.65 -18.99 7.52
C ALA A 276 17.78 -17.92 8.22
N ASP A 277 18.22 -17.47 9.39
CA ASP A 277 17.59 -16.38 10.13
C ASP A 277 18.33 -15.07 9.85
N LEU A 278 17.73 -14.20 9.05
CA LEU A 278 18.23 -12.88 8.66
C LEU A 278 17.37 -11.75 9.24
N GLU A 279 16.61 -12.01 10.31
CA GLU A 279 15.73 -11.01 10.92
C GLU A 279 16.53 -9.72 11.24
N THR A 280 16.06 -8.58 10.73
CA THR A 280 16.68 -7.24 10.91
C THR A 280 18.11 -7.06 10.38
N ALA A 281 18.63 -7.99 9.58
CA ALA A 281 19.93 -7.83 8.93
C ALA A 281 19.95 -6.68 7.90
N ASP A 282 21.12 -6.07 7.70
CA ASP A 282 21.34 -5.08 6.64
C ASP A 282 21.92 -5.78 5.41
N LEU A 283 21.16 -5.81 4.32
CA LEU A 283 21.52 -6.41 3.04
C LEU A 283 21.46 -5.35 1.93
N ASN A 284 21.73 -4.07 2.26
CA ASN A 284 21.73 -3.01 1.27
C ASN A 284 22.75 -3.29 0.16
N GLY A 285 22.29 -3.27 -1.10
CA GLY A 285 23.16 -3.45 -2.26
C GLY A 285 23.79 -4.85 -2.40
N VAL A 286 23.37 -5.84 -1.61
CA VAL A 286 23.90 -7.21 -1.67
C VAL A 286 23.62 -7.84 -3.05
N ASP A 287 24.54 -8.67 -3.54
CA ASP A 287 24.30 -9.56 -4.69
C ASP A 287 23.88 -10.95 -4.19
N LEU A 288 22.58 -11.24 -4.23
CA LEU A 288 21.95 -12.52 -3.95
C LEU A 288 21.44 -13.20 -5.24
N GLY A 289 22.02 -12.86 -6.41
CA GLY A 289 21.61 -13.46 -7.67
C GLY A 289 21.71 -14.99 -7.62
N ALA A 290 20.65 -15.68 -8.03
CA ALA A 290 20.52 -17.15 -8.01
C ALA A 290 20.75 -17.81 -6.63
N ALA A 291 20.67 -17.05 -5.53
CA ALA A 291 20.76 -17.62 -4.18
C ALA A 291 19.49 -18.41 -3.82
N ASP A 292 19.63 -19.41 -2.95
CA ASP A 292 18.51 -20.17 -2.39
C ASP A 292 18.17 -19.61 -1.01
N LEU A 293 17.07 -18.89 -0.89
CA LEU A 293 16.51 -18.31 0.33
C LEU A 293 15.23 -19.03 0.76
N THR A 294 15.04 -20.28 0.32
CA THR A 294 13.85 -21.07 0.67
C THR A 294 13.69 -21.18 2.18
N ASP A 295 12.48 -21.00 2.71
CA ASP A 295 12.17 -21.02 4.14
C ASP A 295 12.95 -19.99 5.01
N ALA A 296 13.67 -19.03 4.42
CA ALA A 296 14.47 -18.07 5.18
C ALA A 296 13.59 -17.06 5.94
N ASP A 297 14.04 -16.66 7.13
CA ASP A 297 13.40 -15.59 7.90
C ASP A 297 14.06 -14.24 7.57
N LEU A 298 13.35 -13.43 6.79
CA LEU A 298 13.78 -12.14 6.26
C LEU A 298 12.94 -10.98 6.85
N ARG A 299 12.38 -11.17 8.05
CA ARG A 299 11.55 -10.15 8.69
C ARG A 299 12.32 -8.87 8.96
N GLU A 300 11.72 -7.73 8.62
CA GLU A 300 12.27 -6.38 8.83
C GLU A 300 13.67 -6.15 8.22
N VAL A 301 14.07 -7.00 7.26
CA VAL A 301 15.38 -6.93 6.60
C VAL A 301 15.52 -5.69 5.71
N ASP A 302 16.73 -5.14 5.60
CA ASP A 302 17.02 -4.05 4.66
C ASP A 302 17.61 -4.60 3.36
N LEU A 303 16.80 -4.71 2.30
CA LEU A 303 17.20 -5.17 0.96
C LEU A 303 17.16 -4.04 -0.08
N ILE A 304 17.34 -2.78 0.36
CA ILE A 304 17.34 -1.64 -0.56
C ILE A 304 18.46 -1.81 -1.59
N ASP A 305 18.14 -1.58 -2.87
CA ASP A 305 19.05 -1.71 -4.00
C ASP A 305 19.71 -3.12 -4.17
N ALA A 306 19.23 -4.16 -3.47
CA ALA A 306 19.76 -5.52 -3.56
C ALA A 306 19.48 -6.17 -4.92
N ASP A 307 20.40 -7.04 -5.38
CA ASP A 307 20.21 -7.86 -6.58
C ASP A 307 19.78 -9.28 -6.20
N LEU A 308 18.56 -9.66 -6.57
CA LEU A 308 17.96 -10.97 -6.33
C LEU A 308 17.55 -11.64 -7.65
N ILE A 309 18.23 -11.35 -8.77
CA ILE A 309 17.90 -11.97 -10.06
C ILE A 309 17.89 -13.49 -9.94
N GLY A 310 16.75 -14.11 -10.22
CA GLY A 310 16.60 -15.57 -10.24
C GLY A 310 16.84 -16.25 -8.89
N ALA A 311 16.77 -15.52 -7.78
CA ALA A 311 16.82 -16.12 -6.44
C ALA A 311 15.55 -16.94 -6.15
N ASP A 312 15.69 -17.98 -5.34
CA ASP A 312 14.58 -18.81 -4.85
C ASP A 312 14.20 -18.32 -3.45
N LEU A 313 13.02 -17.73 -3.30
CA LEU A 313 12.44 -17.17 -2.06
C LEU A 313 11.18 -17.93 -1.65
N ILE A 314 11.09 -19.21 -2.02
CA ILE A 314 9.92 -20.05 -1.77
C ILE A 314 9.69 -20.17 -0.26
N ASP A 315 8.45 -19.99 0.20
CA ASP A 315 8.07 -20.05 1.62
C ASP A 315 8.84 -19.05 2.53
N ALA A 316 9.58 -18.09 1.97
CA ALA A 316 10.37 -17.14 2.73
C ALA A 316 9.48 -16.10 3.44
N ASN A 317 9.92 -15.63 4.62
CA ASN A 317 9.18 -14.66 5.43
C ASN A 317 9.79 -13.27 5.32
N LEU A 318 9.31 -12.44 4.39
CA LEU A 318 9.75 -11.06 4.14
C LEU A 318 8.79 -10.00 4.75
N ARG A 319 8.09 -10.30 5.84
CA ARG A 319 7.20 -9.32 6.48
C ARG A 319 7.96 -8.05 6.84
N ASP A 320 7.36 -6.91 6.51
CA ASP A 320 7.90 -5.57 6.77
C ASP A 320 9.32 -5.34 6.19
N ALA A 321 9.77 -6.18 5.25
CA ALA A 321 11.07 -6.04 4.59
C ALA A 321 11.13 -4.78 3.70
N LYS A 322 12.32 -4.18 3.59
CA LYS A 322 12.56 -3.02 2.73
C LYS A 322 13.21 -3.47 1.43
N LEU A 323 12.45 -3.52 0.34
CA LEU A 323 12.87 -3.96 -0.99
C LEU A 323 12.89 -2.79 -1.99
N THR A 324 13.08 -1.55 -1.52
CA THR A 324 13.04 -0.38 -2.39
C THR A 324 14.12 -0.48 -3.47
N HIS A 325 13.70 -0.38 -4.74
CA HIS A 325 14.53 -0.59 -5.94
C HIS A 325 15.25 -1.95 -6.05
N ALA A 326 14.88 -2.94 -5.24
CA ALA A 326 15.46 -4.28 -5.33
C ALA A 326 15.18 -4.92 -6.70
N ASN A 327 16.13 -5.72 -7.18
CA ASN A 327 16.06 -6.37 -8.49
C ASN A 327 15.68 -7.85 -8.35
N LEU A 328 14.38 -8.13 -8.40
CA LEU A 328 13.76 -9.46 -8.25
C LEU A 328 13.41 -10.08 -9.61
N ARG A 329 14.20 -9.84 -10.67
CA ARG A 329 13.83 -10.31 -12.01
C ARG A 329 13.96 -11.83 -12.09
N GLY A 330 12.85 -12.48 -12.45
CA GLY A 330 12.80 -13.93 -12.64
C GLY A 330 13.05 -14.75 -11.38
N SER A 331 12.99 -14.12 -10.20
CA SER A 331 13.02 -14.83 -8.91
C SER A 331 11.75 -15.65 -8.71
N ASP A 332 11.85 -16.71 -7.93
CA ASP A 332 10.71 -17.49 -7.46
C ASP A 332 10.34 -17.01 -6.05
N ILE A 333 9.19 -16.39 -5.88
CA ILE A 333 8.67 -15.82 -4.62
C ILE A 333 7.37 -16.57 -4.26
N THR A 334 7.23 -17.82 -4.71
CA THR A 334 6.03 -18.64 -4.47
C THR A 334 5.82 -18.88 -2.98
N ASP A 335 4.56 -18.81 -2.51
CA ASP A 335 4.16 -19.01 -1.11
C ASP A 335 4.83 -18.06 -0.08
N ALA A 336 5.62 -17.07 -0.52
CA ALA A 336 6.34 -16.17 0.37
C ALA A 336 5.41 -15.17 1.08
N ASP A 337 5.82 -14.73 2.26
CA ASP A 337 5.06 -13.80 3.11
C ASP A 337 5.68 -12.41 3.11
N LEU A 338 5.10 -11.48 2.37
CA LEU A 338 5.56 -10.10 2.20
C LEU A 338 4.58 -9.08 2.80
N ILE A 339 3.82 -9.44 3.83
CA ILE A 339 2.86 -8.49 4.45
C ILE A 339 3.61 -7.23 4.89
N GLY A 340 3.11 -6.06 4.49
CA GLY A 340 3.69 -4.76 4.84
C GLY A 340 5.05 -4.45 4.22
N ALA A 341 5.58 -5.31 3.33
CA ALA A 341 6.87 -5.08 2.70
C ALA A 341 6.84 -3.85 1.78
N ASN A 342 7.97 -3.14 1.69
CA ASN A 342 8.13 -1.97 0.83
C ASN A 342 8.92 -2.34 -0.43
N LEU A 343 8.22 -2.62 -1.53
CA LEU A 343 8.73 -2.89 -2.87
C LEU A 343 8.69 -1.66 -3.80
N THR A 344 8.74 -0.44 -3.25
CA THR A 344 8.69 0.78 -4.07
C THR A 344 9.79 0.76 -5.14
N GLY A 345 9.40 0.88 -6.41
CA GLY A 345 10.32 0.87 -7.56
C GLY A 345 11.07 -0.45 -7.78
N ALA A 346 10.67 -1.55 -7.11
CA ALA A 346 11.29 -2.85 -7.29
C ALA A 346 11.07 -3.40 -8.70
N LEU A 347 12.00 -4.25 -9.16
CA LEU A 347 12.02 -4.80 -10.51
C LEU A 347 11.67 -6.29 -10.48
N LEU A 348 10.40 -6.61 -10.68
CA LEU A 348 9.81 -7.96 -10.58
C LEU A 348 9.56 -8.59 -11.97
N THR A 349 10.28 -8.13 -13.01
CA THR A 349 10.03 -8.60 -14.38
C THR A 349 10.14 -10.12 -14.48
N GLY A 350 9.03 -10.79 -14.82
CA GLY A 350 8.98 -12.24 -14.98
C GLY A 350 9.16 -13.06 -13.71
N ALA A 351 9.07 -12.44 -12.52
CA ALA A 351 9.08 -13.15 -11.24
C ALA A 351 7.84 -14.05 -11.10
N ASP A 352 7.96 -15.14 -10.34
CA ASP A 352 6.82 -15.94 -9.89
C ASP A 352 6.44 -15.52 -8.47
N LEU A 353 5.20 -15.10 -8.25
CA LEU A 353 4.62 -14.71 -6.96
C LEU A 353 3.37 -15.55 -6.67
N THR A 354 3.27 -16.74 -7.26
CA THR A 354 2.11 -17.62 -7.08
C THR A 354 1.88 -17.88 -5.59
N ASP A 355 0.62 -17.77 -5.13
CA ASP A 355 0.22 -17.97 -3.72
C ASP A 355 0.92 -17.04 -2.69
N ALA A 356 1.72 -16.06 -3.14
CA ALA A 356 2.41 -15.13 -2.24
C ALA A 356 1.45 -14.17 -1.52
N ASN A 357 1.82 -13.76 -0.32
CA ASN A 357 1.04 -12.86 0.52
C ASN A 357 1.66 -11.45 0.56
N LEU A 358 1.11 -10.52 -0.20
CA LEU A 358 1.52 -9.11 -0.29
C LEU A 358 0.49 -8.15 0.31
N ARG A 359 -0.27 -8.59 1.32
CA ARG A 359 -1.24 -7.70 1.99
C ARG A 359 -0.55 -6.47 2.56
N GLU A 360 -1.16 -5.31 2.38
CA GLU A 360 -0.64 -4.01 2.87
C GLU A 360 0.77 -3.65 2.33
N ALA A 361 1.29 -4.37 1.34
CA ALA A 361 2.61 -4.08 0.75
C ALA A 361 2.58 -2.82 -0.12
N ASP A 362 3.72 -2.12 -0.19
CA ASP A 362 3.91 -0.94 -1.05
C ASP A 362 4.68 -1.31 -2.32
N LEU A 363 3.97 -1.45 -3.43
CA LEU A 363 4.49 -1.68 -4.78
C LEU A 363 4.45 -0.41 -5.65
N THR A 364 4.46 0.79 -5.05
CA THR A 364 4.46 2.06 -5.81
C THR A 364 5.58 2.07 -6.85
N GLU A 365 5.26 2.41 -8.10
CA GLU A 365 6.21 2.45 -9.23
C GLU A 365 6.96 1.13 -9.53
N ALA A 366 6.52 -0.01 -8.98
CA ALA A 366 7.17 -1.30 -9.23
C ALA A 366 6.97 -1.79 -10.69
N ASP A 367 8.00 -2.47 -11.23
CA ASP A 367 7.95 -3.10 -12.55
C ASP A 367 7.60 -4.58 -12.43
N VAL A 368 6.32 -4.89 -12.56
CA VAL A 368 5.72 -6.23 -12.44
C VAL A 368 5.48 -6.84 -13.85
N TYR A 369 6.21 -6.38 -14.87
CA TYR A 369 6.04 -6.83 -16.25
C TYR A 369 6.18 -8.35 -16.39
N ARG A 370 5.16 -9.01 -16.96
CA ARG A 370 5.13 -10.48 -17.17
C ARG A 370 5.30 -11.35 -15.92
N ALA A 371 5.18 -10.77 -14.72
CA ALA A 371 5.21 -11.57 -13.50
C ALA A 371 3.96 -12.47 -13.41
N ASN A 372 4.09 -13.58 -12.68
CA ASN A 372 2.99 -14.47 -12.37
C ASN A 372 2.49 -14.16 -10.95
N LEU A 373 1.28 -13.64 -10.81
CA LEU A 373 0.62 -13.33 -9.54
C LEU A 373 -0.64 -14.18 -9.34
N THR A 374 -0.61 -15.44 -9.83
CA THR A 374 -1.76 -16.34 -9.69
C THR A 374 -2.01 -16.63 -8.22
N ASP A 375 -3.27 -16.52 -7.77
CA ASP A 375 -3.67 -16.77 -6.37
C ASP A 375 -2.95 -15.87 -5.31
N THR A 376 -2.25 -14.80 -5.73
CA THR A 376 -1.56 -13.86 -4.83
C THR A 376 -2.56 -13.01 -4.02
N ASP A 377 -2.28 -12.79 -2.73
CA ASP A 377 -3.05 -11.86 -1.88
C ASP A 377 -2.43 -10.46 -1.86
N LEU A 378 -3.07 -9.49 -2.52
CA LEU A 378 -2.71 -8.07 -2.57
C LEU A 378 -3.74 -7.20 -1.84
N GLU A 379 -4.47 -7.74 -0.85
CA GLU A 379 -5.45 -6.96 -0.08
C GLU A 379 -4.80 -5.73 0.57
N GLU A 380 -5.43 -4.56 0.35
CA GLU A 380 -4.95 -3.25 0.83
C GLU A 380 -3.54 -2.85 0.37
N ALA A 381 -2.96 -3.53 -0.64
CA ALA A 381 -1.66 -3.18 -1.19
C ALA A 381 -1.70 -1.87 -2.00
N ASN A 382 -0.59 -1.14 -2.02
CA ASN A 382 -0.44 0.07 -2.83
C ASN A 382 0.34 -0.25 -4.12
N LEU A 383 -0.33 -0.23 -5.26
CA LEU A 383 0.24 -0.42 -6.61
C LEU A 383 0.21 0.86 -7.44
N THR A 384 0.22 2.03 -6.79
CA THR A 384 0.16 3.32 -7.50
C THR A 384 1.27 3.43 -8.54
N SER A 385 0.92 3.75 -9.79
CA SER A 385 1.87 3.86 -10.91
C SER A 385 2.70 2.60 -11.21
N ALA A 386 2.33 1.43 -10.68
CA ALA A 386 3.02 0.18 -10.98
C ALA A 386 2.76 -0.26 -12.44
N SER A 387 3.74 -0.94 -13.04
CA SER A 387 3.60 -1.53 -14.37
C SER A 387 3.29 -3.03 -14.27
N LEU A 388 2.03 -3.40 -14.45
CA LEU A 388 1.54 -4.79 -14.45
C LEU A 388 1.34 -5.36 -15.85
N ARG A 389 1.92 -4.73 -16.87
CA ARG A 389 1.71 -5.11 -18.27
C ARG A 389 2.04 -6.58 -18.52
N GLU A 390 1.18 -7.28 -19.26
CA GLU A 390 1.35 -8.72 -19.55
C GLU A 390 1.50 -9.63 -18.31
N ALA A 391 1.26 -9.13 -17.09
CA ALA A 391 1.30 -9.95 -15.88
C ALA A 391 0.07 -10.87 -15.81
N ASN A 392 0.20 -11.96 -15.06
CA ASN A 392 -0.88 -12.92 -14.84
C ASN A 392 -1.45 -12.75 -13.44
N LEU A 393 -2.62 -12.13 -13.31
CA LEU A 393 -3.34 -11.93 -12.05
C LEU A 393 -4.60 -12.82 -12.00
N THR A 394 -4.45 -14.09 -12.37
CA THR A 394 -5.57 -15.03 -12.28
C THR A 394 -5.86 -15.32 -10.81
N ASP A 395 -7.13 -15.26 -10.40
CA ASP A 395 -7.55 -15.53 -9.02
C ASP A 395 -6.88 -14.63 -7.94
N THR A 396 -6.23 -13.54 -8.34
CA THR A 396 -5.55 -12.60 -7.41
C THR A 396 -6.56 -11.82 -6.58
N ASN A 397 -6.27 -11.64 -5.28
CA ASN A 397 -7.05 -10.79 -4.40
C ASN A 397 -6.51 -9.36 -4.36
N LEU A 398 -7.18 -8.40 -5.00
CA LEU A 398 -6.85 -6.96 -4.98
C LEU A 398 -7.84 -6.15 -4.14
N SER A 399 -8.51 -6.77 -3.16
CA SER A 399 -9.53 -6.07 -2.38
C SER A 399 -8.93 -4.90 -1.61
N GLY A 400 -9.48 -3.70 -1.77
CA GLY A 400 -8.98 -2.48 -1.12
C GLY A 400 -7.65 -1.96 -1.65
N ALA A 401 -7.06 -2.58 -2.67
CA ALA A 401 -5.77 -2.16 -3.23
C ALA A 401 -5.85 -0.82 -3.97
N ASP A 402 -4.78 -0.03 -3.94
CA ASP A 402 -4.67 1.22 -4.70
C ASP A 402 -3.91 0.99 -6.01
N LEU A 403 -4.61 0.95 -7.13
CA LEU A 403 -4.05 0.83 -8.48
C LEU A 403 -4.10 2.15 -9.25
N THR A 404 -4.14 3.29 -8.56
CA THR A 404 -4.17 4.61 -9.22
C THR A 404 -2.99 4.77 -10.19
N ASP A 405 -3.25 5.22 -11.41
CA ASP A 405 -2.25 5.38 -12.48
C ASP A 405 -1.48 4.11 -12.89
N ALA A 406 -1.89 2.91 -12.46
CA ALA A 406 -1.21 1.65 -12.79
C ALA A 406 -1.38 1.26 -14.27
N ASP A 407 -0.38 0.64 -14.89
CA ASP A 407 -0.45 0.13 -16.27
C ASP A 407 -0.79 -1.38 -16.29
N LEU A 408 -2.05 -1.70 -16.56
CA LEU A 408 -2.58 -3.07 -16.68
C LEU A 408 -2.75 -3.52 -18.14
N LEU A 409 -2.02 -2.92 -19.09
CA LEU A 409 -2.16 -3.29 -20.50
C LEU A 409 -1.77 -4.75 -20.74
N ALA A 410 -2.71 -5.49 -21.35
CA ALA A 410 -2.57 -6.92 -21.66
C ALA A 410 -2.36 -7.83 -20.43
N THR A 411 -2.71 -7.35 -19.24
CA THR A 411 -2.73 -8.15 -18.01
C THR A 411 -3.88 -9.16 -18.06
N ASN A 412 -3.63 -10.39 -17.58
CA ASN A 412 -4.69 -11.38 -17.39
C ASN A 412 -5.35 -11.15 -16.03
N LEU A 413 -6.63 -10.77 -16.00
CA LEU A 413 -7.40 -10.47 -14.78
C LEU A 413 -8.50 -11.51 -14.53
N THR A 414 -8.37 -12.71 -15.10
CA THR A 414 -9.38 -13.77 -14.98
C THR A 414 -9.66 -14.07 -13.51
N ASP A 415 -10.93 -13.95 -13.09
CA ASP A 415 -11.38 -14.23 -11.71
C ASP A 415 -10.70 -13.40 -10.61
N ALA A 416 -10.03 -12.29 -10.96
CA ALA A 416 -9.45 -11.36 -9.98
C ALA A 416 -10.52 -10.62 -9.16
N ASN A 417 -10.24 -10.40 -7.87
CA ASN A 417 -11.12 -9.69 -6.94
C ASN A 417 -10.68 -8.24 -6.72
N PHE A 418 -11.49 -7.25 -7.13
CA PHE A 418 -11.23 -5.82 -6.99
C PHE A 418 -12.16 -5.12 -5.99
N ASP A 419 -12.75 -5.85 -5.03
CA ASP A 419 -13.68 -5.29 -4.05
C ASP A 419 -13.04 -4.13 -3.27
N GLY A 420 -13.58 -2.92 -3.40
CA GLY A 420 -13.07 -1.71 -2.75
C GLY A 420 -11.78 -1.13 -3.34
N ALA A 421 -11.25 -1.69 -4.43
CA ALA A 421 -10.01 -1.22 -5.04
C ALA A 421 -10.15 0.18 -5.67
N LEU A 422 -9.05 0.94 -5.72
CA LEU A 422 -8.96 2.23 -6.40
C LEU A 422 -8.31 2.05 -7.76
N LEU A 423 -9.01 2.36 -8.83
CA LEU A 423 -8.54 2.18 -10.21
C LEU A 423 -8.55 3.51 -10.97
N ARG A 424 -8.41 4.66 -10.30
CA ARG A 424 -8.44 5.96 -10.97
C ARG A 424 -7.25 6.10 -11.92
N ASP A 425 -7.51 6.53 -13.16
CA ASP A 425 -6.48 6.76 -14.19
C ASP A 425 -5.61 5.52 -14.57
N ALA A 426 -5.93 4.32 -14.05
CA ALA A 426 -5.31 3.06 -14.44
C ALA A 426 -5.56 2.73 -15.92
N SER A 427 -4.56 2.14 -16.60
CA SER A 427 -4.67 1.68 -18.00
C SER A 427 -5.12 0.23 -18.06
N LEU A 428 -6.42 -0.01 -18.18
CA LEU A 428 -7.00 -1.35 -18.21
C LEU A 428 -6.69 -2.10 -19.53
N PRO A 429 -6.63 -3.45 -19.50
CA PRO A 429 -6.47 -4.25 -20.71
C PRO A 429 -7.72 -4.14 -21.60
N SER A 430 -7.54 -4.16 -22.92
CA SER A 430 -8.67 -4.15 -23.86
C SER A 430 -9.20 -5.56 -24.13
N GLY A 431 -10.51 -5.78 -24.01
CA GLY A 431 -11.17 -7.04 -24.39
C GLY A 431 -12.07 -7.63 -23.29
N PRO A 432 -12.46 -8.92 -23.36
CA PRO A 432 -13.44 -9.46 -22.43
C PRO A 432 -12.86 -9.87 -21.07
N VAL A 433 -11.95 -9.07 -20.52
CA VAL A 433 -11.09 -9.46 -19.39
C VAL A 433 -11.77 -9.23 -18.04
N LEU A 434 -12.74 -8.31 -17.97
CA LEU A 434 -13.47 -7.97 -16.73
C LEU A 434 -14.82 -8.69 -16.60
N ALA A 435 -15.09 -9.68 -17.45
CA ALA A 435 -16.33 -10.44 -17.40
C ALA A 435 -16.43 -11.19 -16.06
N SER A 436 -17.56 -11.05 -15.37
CA SER A 436 -17.80 -11.64 -14.04
C SER A 436 -16.86 -11.19 -12.91
N ALA A 437 -16.01 -10.18 -13.12
CA ALA A 437 -15.13 -9.64 -12.08
C ALA A 437 -15.91 -9.11 -10.86
N ILE A 438 -15.31 -9.22 -9.67
CA ILE A 438 -15.86 -8.65 -8.43
C ILE A 438 -15.34 -7.22 -8.31
N LEU A 439 -16.19 -6.24 -8.59
CA LEU A 439 -15.88 -4.80 -8.65
C LEU A 439 -16.80 -4.01 -7.70
N THR A 440 -17.09 -4.58 -6.53
CA THR A 440 -17.99 -3.96 -5.55
C THR A 440 -17.26 -2.85 -4.82
N GLU A 441 -17.92 -1.70 -4.61
CA GLU A 441 -17.32 -0.53 -3.94
C GLU A 441 -16.03 0.02 -4.60
N THR A 442 -15.66 -0.45 -5.79
CA THR A 442 -14.47 -0.05 -6.55
C THR A 442 -14.59 1.38 -7.08
N ASP A 443 -13.50 2.15 -7.05
CA ASP A 443 -13.42 3.49 -7.65
C ASP A 443 -12.89 3.43 -9.10
N LEU A 444 -13.79 3.65 -10.05
CA LEU A 444 -13.57 3.66 -11.50
C LEU A 444 -13.84 5.06 -12.10
N GLU A 445 -13.65 6.13 -11.32
CA GLU A 445 -13.92 7.49 -11.79
C GLU A 445 -13.04 7.85 -13.00
N GLY A 446 -13.67 8.34 -14.08
CA GLY A 446 -13.00 8.79 -15.31
C GLY A 446 -12.43 7.68 -16.20
N GLN A 447 -12.65 6.41 -15.85
CA GLN A 447 -12.06 5.26 -16.55
C GLN A 447 -12.54 5.10 -18.00
N ASP A 448 -11.63 4.69 -18.89
CA ASP A 448 -11.95 4.33 -20.28
C ASP A 448 -12.30 2.83 -20.35
N LEU A 449 -13.60 2.53 -20.34
CA LEU A 449 -14.18 1.19 -20.36
C LEU A 449 -14.92 0.92 -21.69
N ARG A 450 -14.46 1.54 -22.79
CA ARG A 450 -15.12 1.43 -24.09
C ARG A 450 -15.03 0.03 -24.67
N ASP A 451 -16.15 -0.45 -25.20
CA ASP A 451 -16.30 -1.77 -25.82
C ASP A 451 -15.90 -2.97 -24.91
N GLU A 452 -15.70 -2.73 -23.60
CA GLU A 452 -15.29 -3.75 -22.62
C GLU A 452 -16.41 -4.75 -22.31
N ASP A 453 -16.06 -6.02 -22.05
CA ASP A 453 -17.01 -7.02 -21.55
C ASP A 453 -17.02 -6.99 -20.02
N LEU A 454 -18.09 -6.44 -19.46
CA LEU A 454 -18.40 -6.40 -18.04
C LEU A 454 -19.61 -7.29 -17.74
N SER A 455 -19.90 -8.28 -18.60
CA SER A 455 -21.09 -9.11 -18.44
C SER A 455 -20.99 -9.97 -17.18
N GLY A 456 -22.06 -9.99 -16.40
CA GLY A 456 -22.11 -10.66 -15.10
C GLY A 456 -21.25 -10.05 -13.99
N ALA A 457 -20.46 -9.00 -14.26
CA ALA A 457 -19.60 -8.38 -13.26
C ALA A 457 -20.40 -7.79 -12.08
N ASN A 458 -19.83 -7.84 -10.88
CA ASN A 458 -20.46 -7.28 -9.69
C ASN A 458 -19.93 -5.88 -9.36
N LEU A 459 -20.51 -4.86 -9.98
CA LEU A 459 -20.24 -3.43 -9.85
C LEU A 459 -21.10 -2.75 -8.76
N SER A 460 -21.53 -3.48 -7.73
CA SER A 460 -22.45 -2.88 -6.75
C SER A 460 -21.74 -1.79 -5.94
N LYS A 461 -22.39 -0.64 -5.75
CA LYS A 461 -21.87 0.55 -5.05
C LYS A 461 -20.56 1.14 -5.63
N SER A 462 -20.11 0.72 -6.81
CA SER A 462 -18.91 1.26 -7.44
C SER A 462 -19.09 2.72 -7.86
N ASN A 463 -17.97 3.45 -7.98
CA ASN A 463 -17.94 4.82 -8.51
C ASN A 463 -17.51 4.81 -9.98
N LEU A 464 -18.47 4.92 -10.89
CA LEU A 464 -18.27 5.06 -12.34
C LEU A 464 -18.51 6.52 -12.80
N THR A 465 -18.29 7.50 -11.91
CA THR A 465 -18.45 8.92 -12.27
C THR A 465 -17.48 9.27 -13.40
N ASP A 466 -17.90 10.03 -14.41
CA ASP A 466 -17.11 10.43 -15.59
C ASP A 466 -16.52 9.28 -16.44
N ALA A 467 -16.85 8.00 -16.17
CA ALA A 467 -16.33 6.86 -16.92
C ALA A 467 -16.91 6.80 -18.35
N ASP A 468 -16.09 6.40 -19.33
CA ASP A 468 -16.50 6.14 -20.71
C ASP A 468 -16.81 4.65 -20.90
N LEU A 469 -18.09 4.29 -20.80
CA LEU A 469 -18.60 2.93 -20.99
C LEU A 469 -19.18 2.74 -22.40
N SER A 470 -18.79 3.59 -23.37
CA SER A 470 -19.41 3.55 -24.68
C SER A 470 -19.12 2.22 -25.40
N GLY A 471 -20.17 1.53 -25.85
CA GLY A 471 -20.09 0.22 -26.50
C GLY A 471 -19.95 -0.99 -25.55
N ALA A 472 -19.69 -0.77 -24.25
CA ALA A 472 -19.43 -1.83 -23.28
C ALA A 472 -20.61 -2.81 -23.11
N ASP A 473 -20.31 -4.04 -22.67
CA ASP A 473 -21.29 -5.08 -22.38
C ASP A 473 -21.47 -5.27 -20.87
N LEU A 474 -22.51 -4.69 -20.29
CA LEU A 474 -22.91 -4.85 -18.88
C LEU A 474 -24.07 -5.86 -18.74
N SER A 475 -24.23 -6.79 -19.67
CA SER A 475 -25.34 -7.75 -19.62
C SER A 475 -25.27 -8.63 -18.37
N GLY A 476 -26.34 -8.67 -17.59
CA GLY A 476 -26.40 -9.44 -16.33
C GLY A 476 -25.55 -8.87 -15.18
N ALA A 477 -24.87 -7.75 -15.37
CA ALA A 477 -24.02 -7.14 -14.34
C ALA A 477 -24.84 -6.61 -13.16
N ASN A 478 -24.25 -6.59 -11.97
CA ASN A 478 -24.86 -6.00 -10.78
C ASN A 478 -24.34 -4.59 -10.54
N LEU A 479 -25.14 -3.56 -10.83
CA LEU A 479 -24.82 -2.13 -10.63
C LEU A 479 -25.63 -1.52 -9.48
N GLU A 480 -26.13 -2.34 -8.55
CA GLU A 480 -26.95 -1.83 -7.44
C GLU A 480 -26.19 -0.78 -6.64
N ARG A 481 -26.80 0.40 -6.48
CA ARG A 481 -26.25 1.56 -5.76
C ARG A 481 -24.95 2.13 -6.33
N ALA A 482 -24.56 1.76 -7.55
CA ALA A 482 -23.42 2.34 -8.25
C ALA A 482 -23.65 3.83 -8.59
N LEU A 483 -22.57 4.62 -8.64
CA LEU A 483 -22.59 6.03 -9.01
C LEU A 483 -22.10 6.18 -10.45
N LEU A 484 -22.96 6.55 -11.39
CA LEU A 484 -22.60 6.72 -12.80
C LEU A 484 -22.61 8.20 -13.21
N ASN A 485 -22.32 9.14 -12.31
CA ASN A 485 -22.54 10.55 -12.63
C ASN A 485 -21.65 11.02 -13.80
N ARG A 486 -22.20 11.63 -14.85
CA ARG A 486 -21.50 12.10 -16.06
C ARG A 486 -20.83 11.00 -16.90
N ALA A 487 -21.11 9.73 -16.61
CA ALA A 487 -20.62 8.61 -17.41
C ALA A 487 -21.16 8.66 -18.85
N ASP A 488 -20.38 8.18 -19.82
CA ASP A 488 -20.82 7.94 -21.20
C ASP A 488 -21.28 6.48 -21.36
N LEU A 489 -22.58 6.27 -21.59
CA LEU A 489 -23.20 4.96 -21.83
C LEU A 489 -23.67 4.80 -23.28
N PHE A 490 -23.11 5.52 -24.25
CA PHE A 490 -23.49 5.36 -25.66
C PHE A 490 -23.28 3.93 -26.12
N ASP A 491 -24.29 3.32 -26.76
CA ASP A 491 -24.21 1.96 -27.30
C ASP A 491 -23.87 0.84 -26.28
N THR A 492 -23.96 1.09 -24.97
CA THR A 492 -23.72 0.09 -23.91
C THR A 492 -24.84 -0.96 -23.85
N ARG A 493 -24.51 -2.24 -23.65
CA ARG A 493 -25.51 -3.31 -23.40
C ARG A 493 -25.81 -3.41 -21.91
N LEU A 494 -27.04 -3.14 -21.49
CA LEU A 494 -27.47 -3.29 -20.09
C LEU A 494 -28.49 -4.44 -19.90
N ALA A 495 -28.49 -5.41 -20.80
CA ALA A 495 -29.49 -6.46 -20.85
C ALA A 495 -29.43 -7.35 -19.59
N GLY A 496 -30.48 -7.32 -18.75
CA GLY A 496 -30.51 -8.10 -17.50
C GLY A 496 -29.65 -7.55 -16.36
N ALA A 497 -29.06 -6.37 -16.52
CA ALA A 497 -28.30 -5.72 -15.46
C ALA A 497 -29.19 -5.32 -14.26
N ARG A 498 -28.71 -5.48 -13.03
CA ARG A 498 -29.39 -5.04 -11.80
C ARG A 498 -29.01 -3.59 -11.52
N LEU A 499 -29.97 -2.68 -11.52
CA LEU A 499 -29.74 -1.22 -11.39
C LEU A 499 -30.37 -0.61 -10.12
N GLU A 500 -30.75 -1.43 -9.13
CA GLU A 500 -31.50 -0.94 -7.96
C GLU A 500 -30.66 0.07 -7.15
N GLY A 501 -31.16 1.30 -7.01
CA GLY A 501 -30.49 2.36 -6.27
C GLY A 501 -29.29 3.00 -6.98
N ALA A 502 -28.96 2.60 -8.21
CA ALA A 502 -27.90 3.23 -9.00
C ALA A 502 -28.23 4.70 -9.31
N VAL A 503 -27.21 5.56 -9.30
CA VAL A 503 -27.34 7.01 -9.48
C VAL A 503 -26.83 7.41 -10.86
N PHE A 504 -27.72 7.93 -11.70
CA PHE A 504 -27.42 8.36 -13.08
C PHE A 504 -27.50 9.90 -13.23
N GLY A 505 -26.63 10.65 -12.56
CA GLY A 505 -26.59 12.12 -12.71
C GLY A 505 -25.88 12.52 -14.01
N ASP A 506 -26.50 13.30 -14.89
CA ASP A 506 -25.86 13.85 -16.11
C ASP A 506 -25.19 12.83 -17.07
N VAL A 507 -25.67 11.58 -17.07
CA VAL A 507 -25.17 10.49 -17.94
C VAL A 507 -25.48 10.72 -19.41
N GLN A 508 -24.57 10.33 -20.30
CA GLN A 508 -24.76 10.35 -21.76
C GLN A 508 -25.31 9.00 -22.25
N ILE A 509 -26.41 9.00 -23.02
CA ILE A 509 -27.06 7.80 -23.58
C ILE A 509 -27.55 8.08 -25.00
N ASN A 510 -27.54 7.07 -25.90
CA ASN A 510 -28.00 7.19 -27.28
C ASN A 510 -29.05 6.12 -27.64
N GLU A 511 -29.57 6.16 -28.87
CA GLU A 511 -30.58 5.21 -29.37
C GLU A 511 -30.07 3.75 -29.32
N GLY A 512 -28.80 3.53 -29.63
CA GLY A 512 -28.19 2.19 -29.62
C GLY A 512 -28.07 1.57 -28.23
N THR A 513 -27.89 2.38 -27.17
CA THR A 513 -27.97 1.92 -25.77
C THR A 513 -29.34 1.30 -25.46
N PHE A 514 -30.42 1.91 -25.97
CA PHE A 514 -31.80 1.42 -25.77
C PHE A 514 -32.12 0.17 -26.60
N GLU A 515 -31.68 0.13 -27.85
CA GLU A 515 -31.86 -1.04 -28.72
C GLU A 515 -31.14 -2.27 -28.15
N LYS A 516 -29.92 -2.12 -27.63
CA LYS A 516 -29.12 -3.23 -27.10
C LYS A 516 -29.60 -3.77 -25.76
N MET A 517 -30.29 -2.95 -24.97
CA MET A 517 -30.97 -3.39 -23.75
C MET A 517 -31.99 -4.51 -24.05
N SER A 518 -32.59 -4.49 -25.26
CA SER A 518 -33.69 -5.36 -25.66
C SER A 518 -33.34 -6.76 -26.19
N ALA A 519 -32.05 -7.10 -26.29
CA ALA A 519 -31.59 -8.23 -27.11
C ALA A 519 -31.65 -9.62 -26.44
N VAL A 520 -32.33 -9.80 -25.29
CA VAL A 520 -32.62 -11.14 -24.76
C VAL A 520 -33.82 -11.72 -25.51
N SER A 521 -33.55 -12.61 -26.46
CA SER A 521 -34.58 -13.45 -27.08
C SER A 521 -34.97 -14.58 -26.13
N ASP A 522 -35.83 -14.30 -25.16
CA ASP A 522 -36.58 -15.36 -24.50
C ASP A 522 -37.87 -15.59 -25.28
N SER A 523 -37.92 -16.73 -25.97
CA SER A 523 -39.14 -17.22 -26.62
C SER A 523 -40.07 -17.76 -25.55
N ASP A 524 -40.71 -16.87 -24.80
CA ASP A 524 -41.84 -17.23 -23.95
C ASP A 524 -43.12 -17.29 -24.79
N GLU A 525 -43.96 -18.31 -24.51
CA GLU A 525 -45.20 -18.67 -25.22
C GLU A 525 -46.28 -17.57 -25.28
N THR A 526 -45.98 -16.34 -24.87
CA THR A 526 -46.88 -15.17 -24.87
C THR A 526 -46.61 -14.16 -25.98
N GLY A 527 -45.62 -14.38 -26.85
CA GLY A 527 -45.52 -13.66 -28.13
C GLY A 527 -45.14 -12.18 -28.07
N TRP A 528 -44.50 -11.70 -26.99
CA TRP A 528 -44.00 -10.32 -26.85
C TRP A 528 -42.48 -10.32 -26.66
N SER A 529 -41.75 -9.39 -27.30
CA SER A 529 -40.29 -9.29 -27.19
C SER A 529 -39.86 -8.41 -26.01
N LEU A 530 -38.64 -8.62 -25.48
CA LEU A 530 -38.02 -7.79 -24.44
C LEU A 530 -37.87 -6.31 -24.86
N THR A 531 -37.78 -6.06 -26.17
CA THR A 531 -37.81 -4.74 -26.84
C THR A 531 -39.04 -3.93 -26.49
N ASP A 532 -40.22 -4.56 -26.51
CA ASP A 532 -41.48 -3.91 -26.12
C ASP A 532 -41.53 -3.56 -24.62
N ARG A 533 -40.69 -4.19 -23.79
CA ARG A 533 -40.60 -3.91 -22.36
C ARG A 533 -39.63 -2.77 -22.05
N LEU A 534 -38.51 -2.66 -22.76
CA LEU A 534 -37.47 -1.68 -22.44
C LEU A 534 -37.65 -0.32 -23.11
N GLU A 535 -38.20 -0.26 -24.33
CA GLU A 535 -38.64 1.03 -24.93
C GLU A 535 -39.72 1.69 -24.05
N ARG A 536 -40.56 0.89 -23.37
CA ARG A 536 -41.56 1.39 -22.40
C ARG A 536 -40.97 1.93 -21.09
N ILE A 537 -39.72 1.60 -20.76
CA ILE A 537 -39.10 1.94 -19.48
C ILE A 537 -38.31 3.27 -19.56
N VAL A 538 -37.75 3.65 -20.72
CA VAL A 538 -36.85 4.83 -20.81
C VAL A 538 -37.27 5.96 -21.77
N LEU A 539 -37.92 5.68 -22.91
CA LEU A 539 -38.36 6.72 -23.86
C LEU A 539 -39.81 6.49 -24.26
N GLY A 540 -40.73 7.20 -23.60
CA GLY A 540 -42.15 7.12 -23.96
C GLY A 540 -42.42 7.57 -25.42
N PRO A 541 -43.32 6.91 -26.17
CA PRO A 541 -43.73 7.40 -27.47
C PRO A 541 -44.49 8.73 -27.36
N THR A 542 -44.35 9.56 -28.37
CA THR A 542 -45.09 10.81 -28.50
C THR A 542 -46.53 10.55 -28.95
N GLY A 543 -47.44 10.42 -27.96
CA GLY A 543 -48.84 10.85 -28.07
C GLY A 543 -49.91 9.79 -27.74
N THR A 544 -50.70 9.90 -26.66
CA THR A 544 -50.63 10.73 -25.44
C THR A 544 -51.07 9.85 -24.26
N ASP A 545 -50.09 9.42 -23.45
CA ASP A 545 -50.09 8.18 -22.66
C ASP A 545 -50.67 8.23 -21.23
N GLU A 546 -51.46 7.21 -20.88
CA GLU A 546 -51.75 6.71 -19.53
C GLU A 546 -51.41 5.20 -19.53
N CYS A 547 -50.60 4.59 -18.63
CA CYS A 547 -50.15 4.91 -17.27
C CYS A 547 -48.68 4.46 -17.07
N ARG A 548 -47.81 5.31 -16.52
CA ARG A 548 -47.43 5.52 -15.09
C ARG A 548 -46.42 4.50 -14.50
N CYS A 549 -45.17 4.98 -14.48
CA CYS A 549 -44.08 4.89 -13.49
C CYS A 549 -43.30 3.60 -13.19
N VAL A 550 -41.98 3.83 -13.11
CA VAL A 550 -40.90 3.02 -12.53
C VAL A 550 -41.12 2.80 -11.04
N TYR A 551 -41.54 1.59 -10.67
CA TYR A 551 -41.37 0.83 -9.41
C TYR A 551 -42.42 -0.30 -9.37
N ASP A 552 -42.01 -1.55 -9.07
CA ASP A 552 -42.90 -2.72 -8.93
C ASP A 552 -43.57 -2.75 -7.53
N PRO A 553 -44.89 -2.56 -7.42
CA PRO A 553 -45.61 -2.56 -6.14
C PRO A 553 -45.92 -3.97 -5.59
N ALA A 554 -45.41 -5.06 -6.19
CA ALA A 554 -45.64 -6.42 -5.71
C ALA A 554 -44.60 -6.93 -4.69
N SER A 555 -43.46 -6.23 -4.48
CA SER A 555 -42.49 -6.63 -3.46
C SER A 555 -42.94 -6.14 -2.07
N ARG A 556 -43.13 -7.09 -1.14
CA ARG A 556 -43.41 -6.77 0.27
C ARG A 556 -42.12 -6.38 0.95
N TYR A 557 -41.82 -5.10 1.02
CA TYR A 557 -40.89 -4.58 2.03
C TYR A 557 -41.63 -4.43 3.36
N ASP A 558 -41.17 -5.17 4.37
CA ASP A 558 -41.65 -5.12 5.75
C ASP A 558 -41.06 -3.87 6.43
N LEU A 559 -41.86 -2.81 6.59
CA LEU A 559 -41.45 -1.55 7.21
C LEU A 559 -41.71 -1.58 8.72
N SER A 560 -41.23 -2.61 9.42
CA SER A 560 -41.34 -2.71 10.88
C SER A 560 -40.16 -2.13 11.65
N GLU A 561 -39.12 -1.62 11.00
CA GLU A 561 -37.96 -1.03 11.67
C GLU A 561 -37.67 0.37 11.13
N THR A 562 -38.37 1.37 11.67
CA THR A 562 -37.80 2.69 11.93
C THR A 562 -38.68 3.37 12.98
N GLU A 563 -38.30 3.16 14.24
CA GLU A 563 -38.65 4.06 15.33
C GLU A 563 -38.13 5.46 14.98
N ASP A 564 -39.00 6.46 14.95
CA ASP A 564 -39.00 7.56 15.94
C ASP A 564 -39.68 8.82 15.38
N VAL A 565 -41.01 8.89 15.46
CA VAL A 565 -41.74 10.16 15.51
C VAL A 565 -42.84 10.04 16.56
N SER A 566 -42.55 10.55 17.76
CA SER A 566 -43.52 10.64 18.85
C SER A 566 -44.17 12.03 18.92
N SER A 567 -45.48 12.00 19.18
CA SER A 567 -46.40 13.06 19.66
C SER A 567 -46.86 14.11 18.62
N GLY A 568 -48.15 14.25 18.23
CA GLY A 568 -49.48 13.84 18.72
C GLY A 568 -50.46 15.05 18.49
N PRO A 569 -51.80 14.97 18.66
CA PRO A 569 -52.66 13.82 18.96
C PRO A 569 -53.89 13.64 18.02
N ASP A 570 -54.34 12.39 17.96
CA ASP A 570 -55.72 11.87 17.84
C ASP A 570 -56.69 12.41 16.77
N ASP A 571 -56.97 11.60 15.74
CA ASP A 571 -58.28 10.93 15.69
C ASP A 571 -58.20 9.61 14.90
N GLY A 572 -58.92 8.60 15.40
CA GLY A 572 -58.81 7.21 14.98
C GLY A 572 -59.44 6.92 13.61
N GLY A 573 -58.72 6.16 12.80
CA GLY A 573 -59.22 5.44 11.65
C GLY A 573 -58.17 4.44 11.22
N SER A 574 -58.50 3.15 11.24
CA SER A 574 -57.68 2.08 10.68
C SER A 574 -57.19 2.44 9.27
N ASP A 575 -55.86 2.40 9.09
CA ASP A 575 -55.12 2.77 7.88
C ASP A 575 -55.40 1.82 6.70
N GLU A 576 -56.58 1.94 6.08
CA GLU A 576 -56.89 1.32 4.77
C GLU A 576 -56.53 2.24 3.59
N ARG A 577 -55.84 3.37 3.83
CA ARG A 577 -55.52 4.38 2.80
C ARG A 577 -54.03 4.48 2.41
N ALA A 578 -53.15 3.72 3.07
CA ALA A 578 -51.72 3.64 2.76
C ALA A 578 -51.37 2.60 1.65
N ASP A 579 -52.38 1.86 1.16
CA ASP A 579 -52.26 0.83 0.12
C ASP A 579 -52.75 1.29 -1.27
N ASP A 580 -53.12 2.56 -1.44
CA ASP A 580 -53.53 3.11 -2.74
C ASP A 580 -52.30 3.42 -3.63
N PRO A 581 -52.14 2.78 -4.80
CA PRO A 581 -51.00 3.00 -5.71
C PRO A 581 -50.81 4.47 -6.09
N GLU A 582 -51.89 5.26 -6.12
CA GLU A 582 -51.86 6.68 -6.51
C GLU A 582 -51.28 7.57 -5.40
N VAL A 583 -51.45 7.19 -4.13
CA VAL A 583 -50.89 7.89 -2.96
C VAL A 583 -49.38 7.66 -2.87
N ARG A 584 -48.92 6.42 -3.16
CA ARG A 584 -47.49 6.09 -3.25
C ARG A 584 -46.80 6.80 -4.41
N ALA A 585 -47.44 6.83 -5.59
CA ALA A 585 -46.95 7.57 -6.76
C ALA A 585 -46.80 9.07 -6.48
N GLY A 586 -47.75 9.69 -5.76
CA GLY A 586 -47.67 11.09 -5.33
C GLY A 586 -46.52 11.39 -4.35
N GLY A 587 -46.06 10.40 -3.58
CA GLY A 587 -44.87 10.50 -2.74
C GLY A 587 -43.56 10.48 -3.55
N VAL A 588 -43.49 9.61 -4.56
CA VAL A 588 -42.32 9.44 -5.45
C VAL A 588 -42.10 10.67 -6.34
N TYR A 589 -43.15 11.24 -6.96
CA TYR A 589 -43.02 12.48 -7.74
C TYR A 589 -42.56 13.68 -6.90
N ARG A 590 -42.81 13.66 -5.59
CA ARG A 590 -42.34 14.69 -4.66
C ARG A 590 -40.83 14.57 -4.40
N GLN A 591 -40.29 13.36 -4.38
CA GLN A 591 -38.85 13.13 -4.28
C GLN A 591 -38.14 13.53 -5.57
N PHE A 592 -38.67 13.17 -6.75
CA PHE A 592 -38.12 13.60 -8.04
C PHE A 592 -38.23 15.13 -8.27
N GLU A 593 -39.29 15.78 -7.79
CA GLU A 593 -39.40 17.25 -7.80
C GLU A 593 -38.32 17.92 -6.94
N ARG A 594 -38.00 17.35 -5.76
CA ARG A 594 -36.92 17.84 -4.90
C ARG A 594 -35.56 17.66 -5.56
N LEU A 595 -35.29 16.46 -6.08
CA LEU A 595 -34.05 16.16 -6.79
C LEU A 595 -33.86 17.08 -8.02
N ALA A 596 -34.92 17.36 -8.78
CA ALA A 596 -34.86 18.29 -9.91
C ALA A 596 -34.71 19.76 -9.48
N ALA A 597 -35.22 20.13 -8.30
CA ALA A 597 -35.02 21.46 -7.72
C ALA A 597 -33.58 21.67 -7.21
N ASP A 598 -33.02 20.65 -6.55
CA ASP A 598 -31.67 20.66 -5.98
C ASP A 598 -30.61 20.67 -7.09
N ASN A 599 -30.90 20.04 -8.23
CA ASN A 599 -30.05 20.06 -9.44
C ASN A 599 -30.34 21.25 -10.38
N ALA A 600 -31.14 22.24 -9.96
CA ALA A 600 -31.45 23.44 -10.74
C ALA A 600 -31.97 23.18 -12.17
N LEU A 601 -32.80 22.13 -12.35
CA LEU A 601 -33.43 21.75 -13.62
C LEU A 601 -34.91 22.20 -13.66
N PRO A 602 -35.21 23.47 -13.99
CA PRO A 602 -36.54 24.06 -13.84
C PRO A 602 -37.60 23.47 -14.77
N GLU A 603 -37.21 22.89 -15.91
CA GLU A 603 -38.16 22.22 -16.80
C GLU A 603 -38.63 20.87 -16.23
N TRP A 604 -37.71 20.11 -15.63
CA TRP A 604 -38.00 18.83 -14.99
C TRP A 604 -38.73 19.00 -13.66
N GLN A 605 -38.32 19.97 -12.84
CA GLN A 605 -39.04 20.35 -11.62
C GLN A 605 -40.49 20.72 -11.94
N ARG A 606 -40.72 21.52 -12.99
CA ARG A 606 -42.06 21.89 -13.46
C ARG A 606 -42.83 20.66 -13.96
N ARG A 607 -42.18 19.73 -14.66
CA ARG A 607 -42.80 18.51 -15.19
C ARG A 607 -43.25 17.56 -14.09
N PHE A 608 -42.41 17.31 -13.08
CA PHE A 608 -42.78 16.46 -11.93
C PHE A 608 -43.81 17.12 -11.01
N PHE A 609 -43.76 18.45 -10.85
CA PHE A 609 -44.82 19.19 -10.18
C PHE A 609 -46.17 19.02 -10.88
N VAL A 610 -46.21 19.14 -12.21
CA VAL A 610 -47.44 18.94 -13.01
C VAL A 610 -47.94 17.50 -12.91
N LEU A 611 -47.06 16.50 -12.98
CA LEU A 611 -47.43 15.09 -12.84
C LEU A 611 -47.97 14.77 -11.44
N ARG A 612 -47.36 15.31 -10.37
CA ARG A 612 -47.89 15.21 -9.00
C ARG A 612 -49.29 15.84 -8.89
N GLN A 613 -49.51 16.97 -9.57
CA GLN A 613 -50.80 17.64 -9.59
C GLN A 613 -51.85 16.89 -10.43
N ASP A 614 -51.43 16.19 -11.50
CA ASP A 614 -52.26 15.31 -12.33
C ASP A 614 -52.73 14.06 -11.56
N MET A 615 -51.90 13.54 -10.65
CA MET A 615 -52.27 12.46 -9.71
C MET A 615 -53.34 12.91 -8.72
N GLN A 616 -53.21 14.13 -8.19
CA GLN A 616 -54.20 14.72 -7.28
C GLN A 616 -55.52 15.07 -7.97
N THR A 617 -55.52 15.35 -9.27
CA THR A 617 -56.74 15.70 -10.04
C THR A 617 -57.53 14.47 -10.50
N ARG A 618 -56.90 13.30 -10.67
CA ARG A 618 -57.62 12.04 -10.97
C ARG A 618 -58.46 11.52 -9.79
N GLN A 619 -58.27 12.06 -8.59
CA GLN A 619 -59.08 11.78 -7.41
C GLN A 619 -60.32 12.68 -7.24
N ALA A 620 -60.57 13.67 -8.12
CA ALA A 620 -61.63 14.67 -7.93
C ALA A 620 -62.73 14.63 -9.00
N THR A 621 -64.01 14.53 -8.59
CA THR A 621 -65.17 14.53 -9.50
C THR A 621 -66.11 15.72 -9.27
N GLY A 622 -66.49 16.43 -10.34
CA GLY A 622 -67.61 17.37 -10.37
C GLY A 622 -67.25 18.85 -10.49
N LEU A 623 -68.00 19.71 -9.79
CA LEU A 623 -68.03 21.18 -9.89
C LEU A 623 -66.66 21.90 -9.77
N GLU A 624 -65.62 21.19 -9.35
CA GLU A 624 -64.25 21.71 -9.17
C GLU A 624 -63.46 21.85 -10.48
N TYR A 625 -63.79 21.09 -11.54
CA TYR A 625 -63.16 21.25 -12.87
C TYR A 625 -63.38 22.65 -13.47
N GLY A 626 -64.55 23.23 -13.22
CA GLY A 626 -64.87 24.61 -13.63
C GLY A 626 -64.10 25.67 -12.84
N PHE A 627 -63.76 25.38 -11.58
CA PHE A 627 -63.00 26.29 -10.73
C PHE A 627 -61.49 26.25 -11.04
N ALA A 628 -60.97 25.07 -11.40
CA ALA A 628 -59.58 24.89 -11.81
C ALA A 628 -59.23 25.61 -13.13
N LEU A 629 -60.16 25.64 -14.10
CA LEU A 629 -59.97 26.35 -15.37
C LEU A 629 -59.98 27.88 -15.19
N LEU A 630 -60.77 28.37 -14.23
CA LEU A 630 -60.79 29.77 -13.80
C LEU A 630 -59.50 30.16 -13.06
N GLN A 631 -59.00 29.30 -12.16
CA GLN A 631 -57.74 29.51 -11.46
C GLN A 631 -56.54 29.49 -12.43
N ARG A 632 -56.53 28.61 -13.43
CA ARG A 632 -55.50 28.58 -14.49
C ARG A 632 -55.43 29.89 -15.28
N ALA A 633 -56.57 30.56 -15.49
CA ALA A 633 -56.64 31.87 -16.12
C ALA A 633 -56.17 33.01 -15.19
N LEU A 634 -56.41 32.89 -13.87
CA LEU A 634 -56.05 33.89 -12.86
C LEU A 634 -54.56 33.86 -12.45
N PHE A 635 -53.91 32.69 -12.41
CA PHE A 635 -52.52 32.57 -11.94
C PHE A 635 -51.45 32.83 -13.03
N GLY A 636 -51.81 32.84 -14.32
CA GLY A 636 -50.88 33.15 -15.43
C GLY A 636 -50.62 34.65 -15.65
N TYR A 637 -51.07 35.51 -14.74
CA TYR A 637 -51.17 36.95 -14.94
C TYR A 637 -49.81 37.69 -14.87
N GLY A 638 -48.83 37.18 -14.12
CA GLY A 638 -47.55 37.87 -13.86
C GLY A 638 -46.39 37.59 -14.81
N GLU A 639 -46.56 36.77 -15.86
CA GLU A 639 -45.42 36.23 -16.63
C GLU A 639 -45.00 37.06 -17.85
N SER A 640 -45.85 37.96 -18.38
CA SER A 640 -45.44 38.80 -19.53
C SER A 640 -46.14 40.16 -19.61
N PHE A 641 -45.37 41.20 -19.98
CA PHE A 641 -45.84 42.57 -20.15
C PHE A 641 -47.08 42.66 -21.07
N GLY A 642 -47.05 41.94 -22.20
CA GLY A 642 -48.16 41.93 -23.16
C GLY A 642 -49.46 41.37 -22.59
N ARG A 643 -49.38 40.39 -21.67
CA ARG A 643 -50.55 39.81 -21.01
C ARG A 643 -51.11 40.74 -19.94
N VAL A 644 -50.27 41.44 -19.18
CA VAL A 644 -50.74 42.44 -18.20
C VAL A 644 -51.47 43.59 -18.88
N VAL A 645 -50.92 44.12 -19.98
CA VAL A 645 -51.58 45.18 -20.78
C VAL A 645 -52.86 44.66 -21.44
N GLY A 646 -52.85 43.43 -21.98
CA GLY A 646 -54.02 42.79 -22.58
C GLY A 646 -55.16 42.58 -21.59
N TRP A 647 -54.87 42.08 -20.39
CA TRP A 647 -55.88 41.90 -19.34
C TRP A 647 -56.38 43.23 -18.76
N SER A 648 -55.51 44.24 -18.65
CA SER A 648 -55.93 45.60 -18.25
C SER A 648 -56.93 46.17 -19.26
N GLY A 649 -56.66 46.00 -20.56
CA GLY A 649 -57.60 46.35 -21.63
C GLY A 649 -58.90 45.54 -21.59
N ALA A 650 -58.83 44.24 -21.25
CA ALA A 650 -60.01 43.39 -21.13
C ALA A 650 -60.91 43.78 -19.95
N VAL A 651 -60.33 44.16 -18.81
CA VAL A 651 -61.09 44.65 -17.64
C VAL A 651 -61.78 45.97 -17.97
N VAL A 652 -61.05 46.93 -18.56
CA VAL A 652 -61.64 48.20 -19.02
C VAL A 652 -62.75 47.97 -20.06
N GLY A 653 -62.53 47.07 -21.02
CA GLY A 653 -63.57 46.70 -21.99
C GLY A 653 -64.81 46.08 -21.34
N LEU A 654 -64.62 45.18 -20.36
CA LEU A 654 -65.71 44.53 -19.63
C LEU A 654 -66.54 45.55 -18.84
N PHE A 655 -65.90 46.39 -18.03
CA PHE A 655 -66.61 47.39 -17.23
C PHE A 655 -67.28 48.46 -18.09
N SER A 656 -66.66 48.87 -19.19
CA SER A 656 -67.29 49.72 -20.21
C SER A 656 -68.61 49.13 -20.73
N VAL A 657 -68.68 47.82 -20.98
CA VAL A 657 -69.93 47.16 -21.40
C VAL A 657 -70.92 47.07 -20.23
N VAL A 658 -70.46 46.75 -19.03
CA VAL A 658 -71.31 46.64 -17.83
C VAL A 658 -71.99 47.98 -17.49
N TYR A 659 -71.26 49.09 -17.50
CA TYR A 659 -71.87 50.41 -17.24
C TYR A 659 -72.87 50.80 -18.32
N LEU A 660 -72.56 50.50 -19.58
CA LEU A 660 -73.45 50.74 -20.71
C LEU A 660 -74.74 49.90 -20.61
N LEU A 661 -74.65 48.64 -20.20
CA LEU A 661 -75.84 47.80 -20.00
C LEU A 661 -76.71 48.29 -18.83
N GLY A 662 -76.08 48.74 -17.75
CA GLY A 662 -76.78 49.17 -16.54
C GLY A 662 -77.29 50.60 -16.51
N GLY A 663 -76.70 51.50 -17.30
CA GLY A 663 -77.06 52.92 -17.28
C GLY A 663 -76.66 53.64 -16.00
N TRP A 664 -75.67 53.14 -15.25
CA TRP A 664 -75.33 53.63 -13.91
C TRP A 664 -74.36 54.81 -13.88
N VAL A 665 -73.93 55.29 -15.04
CA VAL A 665 -72.95 56.37 -15.16
C VAL A 665 -73.61 57.56 -15.85
N HIS A 666 -73.44 58.75 -15.28
CA HIS A 666 -74.00 59.98 -15.79
C HIS A 666 -72.91 61.04 -15.94
N PRO A 667 -72.86 61.79 -17.06
CA PRO A 667 -72.02 62.97 -17.18
C PRO A 667 -72.51 64.07 -16.24
N VAL A 668 -71.61 64.93 -15.77
CA VAL A 668 -71.92 66.08 -14.92
C VAL A 668 -71.96 67.33 -15.80
N GLU A 669 -73.09 68.04 -15.81
CA GLU A 669 -73.26 69.27 -16.58
C GLU A 669 -72.57 70.47 -15.88
N PRO A 670 -72.26 71.57 -16.59
CA PRO A 670 -71.50 72.70 -16.03
C PRO A 670 -72.15 73.40 -14.83
N ASP A 671 -73.44 73.21 -14.62
CA ASP A 671 -74.22 73.71 -13.49
C ASP A 671 -74.25 72.75 -12.28
N GLY A 672 -73.57 71.59 -12.38
CA GLY A 672 -73.49 70.56 -11.36
C GLY A 672 -74.65 69.55 -11.39
N GLY A 673 -75.56 69.64 -12.36
CA GLY A 673 -76.61 68.66 -12.60
C GLY A 673 -76.08 67.34 -13.15
N LEU A 674 -76.82 66.25 -12.94
CA LEU A 674 -76.55 64.97 -13.60
C LEU A 674 -77.21 64.98 -14.98
N GLY A 675 -76.40 64.86 -16.03
CA GLY A 675 -76.86 64.70 -17.39
C GLY A 675 -77.47 63.31 -17.64
N ARG A 676 -77.76 63.00 -18.90
CA ARG A 676 -78.41 61.74 -19.31
C ARG A 676 -77.58 60.50 -18.94
N ALA A 677 -78.26 59.40 -18.58
CA ALA A 677 -77.59 58.13 -18.28
C ALA A 677 -76.87 57.57 -19.52
N VAL A 678 -75.62 57.16 -19.36
CA VAL A 678 -74.85 56.43 -20.38
C VAL A 678 -75.37 55.00 -20.45
N SER A 679 -76.31 54.72 -21.35
CA SER A 679 -76.99 53.42 -21.45
C SER A 679 -77.10 52.91 -22.88
N TRP A 680 -77.09 51.58 -23.03
CA TRP A 680 -77.24 50.86 -24.29
C TRP A 680 -78.55 51.16 -25.01
N THR A 681 -79.58 51.59 -24.28
CA THR A 681 -80.87 51.96 -24.87
C THR A 681 -80.78 53.20 -25.77
N GLN A 682 -79.71 54.00 -25.64
CA GLN A 682 -79.51 55.26 -26.38
C GLN A 682 -78.59 55.11 -27.60
N LEU A 683 -77.89 53.98 -27.72
CA LEU A 683 -76.97 53.66 -28.84
C LEU A 683 -77.53 53.91 -30.25
N PRO A 684 -78.80 53.61 -30.56
CA PRO A 684 -79.34 53.84 -31.90
C PRO A 684 -79.46 55.33 -32.28
N GLY A 685 -79.51 56.23 -31.29
CA GLY A 685 -79.71 57.67 -31.48
C GLY A 685 -78.47 58.52 -31.23
N ASP A 686 -77.52 58.03 -30.43
CA ASP A 686 -76.27 58.72 -30.15
C ASP A 686 -75.12 57.72 -29.95
N PRO A 687 -74.22 57.55 -30.93
CA PRO A 687 -73.11 56.60 -30.80
C PRO A 687 -72.06 57.01 -29.77
N SER A 688 -72.05 58.28 -29.32
CA SER A 688 -71.02 58.80 -28.41
C SER A 688 -71.05 58.14 -27.04
N VAL A 689 -72.19 57.55 -26.61
CA VAL A 689 -72.28 56.83 -25.32
C VAL A 689 -71.36 55.61 -25.21
N LEU A 690 -70.97 54.98 -26.33
CA LEU A 690 -69.95 53.93 -26.32
C LEU A 690 -68.59 54.47 -25.88
N TRP A 691 -68.24 55.65 -26.39
CA TRP A 691 -66.99 56.30 -26.05
C TRP A 691 -67.03 56.86 -24.62
N GLU A 692 -68.16 57.45 -24.20
CA GLU A 692 -68.36 57.94 -22.83
C GLU A 692 -68.20 56.81 -21.79
N SER A 693 -68.75 55.62 -22.05
CA SER A 693 -68.63 54.47 -21.15
C SER A 693 -67.20 53.92 -21.09
N LEU A 694 -66.53 53.80 -22.24
CA LEU A 694 -65.14 53.34 -22.32
C LEU A 694 -64.18 54.34 -21.68
N TYR A 695 -64.41 55.63 -21.90
CA TYR A 695 -63.67 56.71 -21.29
C TYR A 695 -63.81 56.70 -19.77
N TYR A 696 -65.03 56.57 -19.26
CA TYR A 696 -65.28 56.49 -17.82
C TYR A 696 -64.61 55.28 -17.16
N SER A 697 -64.73 54.09 -17.77
CA SER A 697 -64.07 52.86 -17.30
C SER A 697 -62.54 53.00 -17.31
N THR A 698 -61.97 53.57 -18.38
CA THR A 698 -60.52 53.83 -18.45
C THR A 698 -60.05 54.78 -17.34
N LEU A 699 -60.77 55.86 -17.09
CA LEU A 699 -60.45 56.82 -16.03
C LEU A 699 -60.57 56.23 -14.62
N THR A 700 -61.57 55.38 -14.42
CA THR A 700 -61.82 54.70 -13.15
C THR A 700 -60.74 53.66 -12.87
N PHE A 701 -60.42 52.83 -13.86
CA PHE A 701 -59.37 51.82 -13.78
C PHE A 701 -57.98 52.43 -13.53
N THR A 702 -57.68 53.57 -14.16
CA THR A 702 -56.40 54.28 -13.96
C THR A 702 -56.38 55.18 -12.72
N ALA A 703 -57.50 55.26 -12.00
CA ALA A 703 -57.72 56.13 -10.84
C ALA A 703 -57.44 57.64 -11.11
N LEU A 704 -57.57 58.09 -12.36
CA LEU A 704 -57.28 59.48 -12.76
C LEU A 704 -58.41 60.47 -12.37
N GLY A 705 -59.66 60.01 -12.32
CA GLY A 705 -60.79 60.69 -11.66
C GLY A 705 -61.00 62.19 -11.96
N PHE A 706 -61.35 62.56 -13.19
CA PHE A 706 -61.53 63.98 -13.60
C PHE A 706 -62.87 64.63 -13.17
N GLY A 707 -63.79 63.90 -12.55
CA GLY A 707 -65.03 64.47 -11.98
C GLY A 707 -66.16 64.78 -12.98
N ASP A 708 -65.91 64.62 -14.28
CA ASP A 708 -66.86 64.87 -15.38
C ASP A 708 -68.00 63.83 -15.46
N PHE A 709 -67.88 62.72 -14.74
CA PHE A 709 -68.87 61.65 -14.68
C PHE A 709 -69.07 61.18 -13.24
N ARG A 710 -70.30 60.80 -12.89
CA ARG A 710 -70.64 60.26 -11.58
C ARG A 710 -71.36 58.93 -11.66
N PRO A 711 -70.97 57.93 -10.86
CA PRO A 711 -71.74 56.71 -10.71
C PRO A 711 -72.97 56.99 -9.84
N VAL A 712 -74.12 56.58 -10.33
CA VAL A 712 -75.42 56.79 -9.70
C VAL A 712 -75.99 55.45 -9.24
N GLY A 713 -76.51 55.42 -8.01
CA GLY A 713 -77.01 54.21 -7.37
C GLY A 713 -75.92 53.40 -6.68
N THR A 714 -76.36 52.55 -5.75
CA THR A 714 -75.47 51.71 -4.92
C THR A 714 -74.66 50.72 -5.76
N ILE A 715 -75.26 50.18 -6.82
CA ILE A 715 -74.61 49.23 -7.72
C ILE A 715 -73.52 49.94 -8.56
N GLY A 716 -73.83 51.11 -9.11
CA GLY A 716 -72.86 51.91 -9.86
C GLY A 716 -71.62 52.25 -9.02
N GLN A 717 -71.83 52.73 -7.80
CA GLN A 717 -70.73 53.08 -6.88
C GLN A 717 -69.88 51.86 -6.49
N PHE A 718 -70.52 50.71 -6.24
CA PHE A 718 -69.80 49.48 -5.91
C PHE A 718 -68.93 48.99 -7.08
N LEU A 719 -69.47 49.03 -8.31
CA LEU A 719 -68.72 48.66 -9.51
C LEU A 719 -67.51 49.58 -9.73
N THR A 720 -67.68 50.90 -9.52
CA THR A 720 -66.57 51.87 -9.60
C THR A 720 -65.46 51.55 -8.59
N ILE A 721 -65.81 51.20 -7.35
CA ILE A 721 -64.83 50.82 -6.32
C ILE A 721 -64.09 49.55 -6.73
N LEU A 722 -64.84 48.54 -7.21
CA LEU A 722 -64.27 47.25 -7.62
C LEU A 722 -63.31 47.41 -8.80
N GLU A 723 -63.69 48.20 -9.80
CA GLU A 723 -62.85 48.50 -10.96
C GLU A 723 -61.59 49.30 -10.58
N THR A 724 -61.73 50.30 -9.72
CA THR A 724 -60.59 51.11 -9.24
C THR A 724 -59.60 50.25 -8.44
N ALA A 725 -60.09 49.38 -7.55
CA ALA A 725 -59.25 48.46 -6.79
C ALA A 725 -58.54 47.44 -7.69
N SER A 726 -59.25 46.93 -8.71
CA SER A 726 -58.67 46.03 -9.71
C SER A 726 -57.57 46.75 -10.50
N GLY A 727 -57.82 47.96 -10.98
CA GLY A 727 -56.84 48.76 -11.71
C GLY A 727 -55.58 49.07 -10.90
N ALA A 728 -55.72 49.46 -9.63
CA ALA A 728 -54.59 49.70 -8.74
C ALA A 728 -53.72 48.45 -8.53
N LEU A 729 -54.35 47.28 -8.35
CA LEU A 729 -53.64 46.01 -8.16
C LEU A 729 -52.90 45.57 -9.44
N LEU A 730 -53.52 45.76 -10.60
CA LEU A 730 -52.92 45.42 -11.89
C LEU A 730 -51.78 46.36 -12.27
N LEU A 731 -51.89 47.65 -11.93
CA LEU A 731 -50.82 48.63 -12.13
C LEU A 731 -49.62 48.32 -11.21
N ALA A 732 -49.87 47.96 -9.94
CA ALA A 732 -48.82 47.55 -9.01
C ALA A 732 -48.06 46.31 -9.51
N LEU A 733 -48.79 45.33 -10.06
CA LEU A 733 -48.20 44.14 -10.65
C LEU A 733 -47.41 44.46 -11.94
N LEU A 734 -47.88 45.40 -12.77
CA LEU A 734 -47.15 45.88 -13.94
C LEU A 734 -45.80 46.50 -13.54
N VAL A 735 -45.78 47.32 -12.48
CA VAL A 735 -44.55 47.91 -11.92
C VAL A 735 -43.62 46.83 -11.38
N PHE A 736 -44.15 45.81 -10.70
CA PHE A 736 -43.37 44.67 -10.20
C PHE A 736 -42.71 43.88 -11.34
N VAL A 737 -43.45 43.59 -12.41
CA VAL A 737 -42.93 42.85 -13.59
C VAL A 737 -41.87 43.68 -14.34
N LEU A 738 -42.07 44.99 -14.49
CA LEU A 738 -41.07 45.89 -15.08
C LEU A 738 -39.80 45.98 -14.22
N GLY A 739 -39.93 46.04 -12.90
CA GLY A 739 -38.81 46.04 -11.96
C GLY A 739 -37.96 44.77 -12.05
N ARG A 740 -38.59 43.59 -12.10
CA ARG A 740 -37.87 42.30 -12.20
C ARG A 740 -37.13 42.12 -13.53
N ARG A 741 -37.63 42.72 -14.61
CA ARG A 741 -37.01 42.64 -15.94
C ARG A 741 -35.86 43.64 -16.14
N ALA A 742 -35.84 44.75 -15.39
CA ALA A 742 -34.71 45.68 -15.40
C ALA A 742 -33.54 45.23 -14.51
N ALA A 743 -33.77 44.26 -13.61
CA ALA A 743 -32.77 43.69 -12.70
C ALA A 743 -32.12 42.38 -13.24
N ARG A 744 -32.62 41.85 -14.36
CA ARG A 744 -31.95 40.83 -15.19
C ARG A 744 -31.38 41.51 -16.42
#